data_AF-A0A2W2EM20-F1
#
_entry.id   AF-A0A2W2EM20-F1
#
_cell.length_a   1.000
_cell.length_b   1.000
_cell.length_c   1.000
_cell.angle_alpha   90.00
_cell.angle_beta   90.00
_cell.angle_gamma   90.00
#
_symmetry.space_group_name_H-M   'P 1'
#
loop_
_entity.id
_entity.type
_entity.pdbx_description
1 polymer ?
#
loop_
_entity_poly.entity_id
_entity_poly.type
_entity_poly.pdbx_seq_one_letter_code
_entity_poly.pdbx_strand_id
1 'polypeptide(L)'
;MCSLCPGLSPVKDPYPPRCGATMAIRPTRARSRPGSRAAALLGALALFLGMGVAATAVPAGAAAGPTAACKTAQDWGTGAQYTCTITNGGSAQLPSWKVEFDLASNVRMGSYWDALLTSSGTHHTFANRSWNGAINPGASVSFGFLVTYSGTLGAPENCKLNGESCDGVPTDTPPTAPGNLRTTEVTPTSAALAWNASTDDKGVKNYDVLRDGTVVATVTGTTADVTGLTPETTYSFTVRARDTADQLSPASAALSVKTPDDGVDDPPSRPANLRGSEIKPTSAKLTWDASTDDKGVKNYDVLRDGTVVATVTATTTTVTGLTPKTTYSFTVRARDTADQLSPISAAVSVTTPDEGQDDPPTRPGNLRSTNTTSDSVSLAWDASTDDHGVAGYDVLQDGTAVQAVTGTATTISGLPAGTYKYTVRAKDTAGQVSPLSNEISVTIGQSGGNCRPDGLYQTPGVKPPYCQVYDSDGREKLGSDHKRRIIGYFTSWRDGANGAPRYLASDIPWNKITHINYAFAHIDSQNKVSVGGNIPTNPAIGREWPGVPGAEMDPAYSYKGHFNLLNKFKKQHPHVKTLVSIGGWAETGGYIDDNGKRVASGGFYTMASTDAGINTFADSVVDFVRKYGFNGADIDYEYATSMNYAGNPDDFSFSNPRRATLMGQYVKLMKTLREKLDAASAADGKYYMLTVAAPASGWLLRGQESHQITQYLDYINMMTYDLHGAWNHFVGPNAALFDDGKDIEQVDGAVYSTYGMGYLNTDWAAHYFRGAVPAGRINIGVPYYTRGWQGVTGGTNGLWGKAALPDQTKCPPGTGGTVGSTTPCGHGAVGIDNVWHDLDKDGKEVLGGGNPMWHAKNLQQGIQGSYIRDYGLDPDADPADKLTGTYTRHYDNTLGAPWLWNAGKKVFLSTEDDQSITKKADYVVDKGLGGVMIWELAGDYAWDASRNNGQGEWFMGTTLTSILYDKFKNATPYKHLKTDRTMPSETVNVKADLVNYPTGDSNYPITPKLRITNNSGQTIPGGATFTFEYGTSAPGDMSQQSGWTMSVQPGHTGNNVGGLKGDFHRVTLTLPSWQTIANGASAEVNLSYRLPIASPSNWVLTFGGKSYALTQDYPRSLPASSARK
;
A
#
# COMPACT_ATOMS: atom_id res chain seq x y z
N MET A 1 -10.77 -64.90 -16.26
CA MET A 1 -10.96 -65.77 -17.44
C MET A 1 -10.31 -65.05 -18.61
N CYS A 2 -9.01 -65.25 -18.81
CA CYS A 2 -8.42 -66.22 -19.74
C CYS A 2 -8.11 -65.54 -21.09
N SER A 3 -6.96 -65.66 -21.75
CA SER A 3 -5.63 -66.19 -21.41
C SER A 3 -4.90 -66.41 -22.75
N LEU A 4 -3.58 -66.30 -22.72
CA LEU A 4 -2.60 -67.19 -23.39
C LEU A 4 -2.19 -66.97 -24.87
N CYS A 5 -0.90 -66.60 -25.01
CA CYS A 5 0.06 -67.15 -25.98
C CYS A 5 0.21 -68.68 -25.84
N PRO A 6 0.72 -69.40 -26.86
CA PRO A 6 2.13 -69.88 -26.86
C PRO A 6 2.71 -69.96 -28.30
N GLY A 7 3.98 -70.19 -28.64
CA GLY A 7 5.20 -70.66 -27.96
C GLY A 7 5.93 -71.67 -28.89
N LEU A 8 7.27 -71.57 -29.05
CA LEU A 8 8.26 -72.68 -28.99
C LEU A 8 9.68 -72.32 -29.50
N SER A 9 10.63 -72.48 -28.57
CA SER A 9 12.11 -72.62 -28.50
C SER A 9 12.81 -73.49 -29.60
N PRO A 10 14.19 -73.62 -29.68
CA PRO A 10 15.15 -73.72 -28.54
C PRO A 10 16.63 -73.22 -28.62
N VAL A 11 17.13 -72.78 -27.44
CA VAL A 11 18.34 -73.20 -26.67
C VAL A 11 19.78 -72.87 -27.15
N LYS A 12 20.51 -72.02 -26.39
CA LYS A 12 21.62 -72.38 -25.45
C LYS A 12 22.16 -71.15 -24.67
N ASP A 13 22.19 -71.30 -23.34
CA ASP A 13 22.84 -70.47 -22.28
C ASP A 13 24.30 -70.94 -22.06
N PRO A 14 25.20 -70.30 -21.24
CA PRO A 14 25.00 -69.89 -19.83
C PRO A 14 25.66 -68.54 -19.35
N TYR A 15 24.99 -67.67 -18.56
CA TYR A 15 24.93 -67.51 -17.06
C TYR A 15 26.21 -67.08 -16.29
N PRO A 16 26.16 -66.53 -15.04
CA PRO A 16 25.11 -65.83 -14.22
C PRO A 16 25.69 -64.65 -13.33
N PRO A 17 25.10 -64.14 -12.19
CA PRO A 17 23.71 -63.77 -11.74
C PRO A 17 23.59 -62.35 -11.02
N ARG A 18 22.45 -61.62 -11.08
CA ARG A 18 21.27 -61.42 -10.16
C ARG A 18 21.27 -60.31 -9.07
N CYS A 19 20.08 -59.69 -8.94
CA CYS A 19 19.59 -58.71 -7.95
C CYS A 19 19.08 -59.32 -6.62
N GLY A 20 18.99 -58.49 -5.56
CA GLY A 20 17.83 -58.44 -4.65
C GLY A 20 17.99 -58.81 -3.15
N ALA A 21 17.75 -57.81 -2.29
CA ALA A 21 16.93 -57.83 -1.06
C ALA A 21 17.49 -58.23 0.35
N THR A 22 17.20 -57.32 1.30
CA THR A 22 16.72 -57.50 2.72
C THR A 22 17.63 -57.83 3.94
N MET A 23 17.43 -56.96 4.96
CA MET A 23 17.21 -57.20 6.41
C MET A 23 18.35 -57.39 7.44
N ALA A 24 18.43 -56.37 8.33
CA ALA A 24 18.46 -56.38 9.80
C ALA A 24 19.61 -57.06 10.60
N ILE A 25 20.18 -56.31 11.57
CA ILE A 25 20.07 -56.52 13.04
C ILE A 25 20.98 -55.50 13.80
N ARG A 26 20.43 -54.89 14.88
CA ARG A 26 21.04 -54.01 15.92
C ARG A 26 22.15 -54.74 16.74
N PRO A 27 22.79 -54.20 17.82
CA PRO A 27 22.77 -52.88 18.51
C PRO A 27 24.22 -52.31 18.63
N THR A 28 24.58 -51.17 19.26
CA THR A 28 24.49 -50.79 20.68
C THR A 28 25.27 -49.47 20.86
N ARG A 29 24.78 -48.58 21.76
CA ARG A 29 25.50 -47.76 22.78
C ARG A 29 26.89 -47.18 22.44
N ALA A 30 27.27 -45.96 22.78
CA ALA A 30 26.78 -44.97 23.74
C ALA A 30 27.65 -43.70 23.61
N ARG A 31 27.14 -42.56 24.15
CA ARG A 31 27.84 -41.48 24.90
C ARG A 31 29.16 -40.93 24.32
N SER A 32 29.40 -39.63 24.18
CA SER A 32 29.06 -38.53 25.07
C SER A 32 29.50 -37.18 24.44
N ARG A 33 28.72 -36.13 24.73
CA ARG A 33 29.13 -34.71 24.90
C ARG A 33 30.39 -34.56 25.80
N PRO A 34 30.95 -33.37 26.09
CA PRO A 34 30.57 -31.97 25.78
C PRO A 34 31.79 -31.20 25.20
N GLY A 35 31.86 -29.89 25.00
CA GLY A 35 31.12 -28.71 25.41
C GLY A 35 31.87 -27.49 24.84
N SER A 36 31.20 -26.35 24.69
CA SER A 36 31.45 -25.17 25.55
C SER A 36 32.79 -24.50 25.26
N ARG A 37 32.94 -23.21 24.99
CA ARG A 37 32.15 -22.00 25.24
C ARG A 37 32.99 -20.87 24.59
N ALA A 38 32.35 -19.80 24.10
CA ALA A 38 32.42 -18.44 24.67
C ALA A 38 33.86 -17.87 24.80
N ALA A 39 34.18 -16.62 24.51
CA ALA A 39 33.43 -15.37 24.54
C ALA A 39 34.34 -14.33 23.82
N ALA A 40 33.79 -13.30 23.18
CA ALA A 40 33.78 -11.90 23.69
C ALA A 40 35.18 -11.22 23.66
N LEU A 41 35.38 -9.96 23.27
CA LEU A 41 34.70 -8.73 23.66
C LEU A 41 35.41 -7.55 22.92
N LEU A 42 34.70 -6.40 22.86
CA LEU A 42 35.19 -4.99 22.75
C LEU A 42 35.73 -4.56 21.37
N GLY A 43 35.24 -3.47 20.74
CA GLY A 43 35.02 -2.11 21.25
C GLY A 43 36.30 -1.29 21.05
N ALA A 44 36.37 -0.05 20.56
CA ALA A 44 35.41 0.98 20.16
C ALA A 44 36.20 2.16 19.51
N LEU A 45 35.46 3.14 18.94
CA LEU A 45 35.79 4.57 18.70
C LEU A 45 36.89 4.97 17.68
N ALA A 46 36.56 5.80 16.69
CA ALA A 46 36.60 7.28 16.77
C ALA A 46 36.24 7.99 15.44
N LEU A 47 35.53 9.11 15.54
CA LEU A 47 35.12 10.06 14.48
C LEU A 47 36.26 11.03 14.08
N PHE A 48 36.28 11.50 12.82
CA PHE A 48 36.44 12.92 12.47
C PHE A 48 35.82 13.24 11.08
N LEU A 49 35.17 14.41 11.00
CA LEU A 49 34.46 15.03 9.87
C LEU A 49 35.39 15.50 8.73
N GLY A 50 34.85 15.65 7.51
CA GLY A 50 35.37 16.64 6.56
C GLY A 50 34.92 16.58 5.10
N MET A 51 33.83 17.31 4.80
CA MET A 51 33.54 18.03 3.54
C MET A 51 33.22 17.27 2.24
N GLY A 52 32.06 17.63 1.68
CA GLY A 52 31.53 17.08 0.44
C GLY A 52 32.11 17.70 -0.83
N VAL A 53 32.04 16.91 -1.90
CA VAL A 53 32.01 17.37 -3.29
C VAL A 53 30.85 16.64 -3.95
N ALA A 54 30.06 17.38 -4.71
CA ALA A 54 28.87 16.92 -5.43
C ALA A 54 29.19 15.70 -6.31
N ALA A 55 28.51 14.58 -6.07
CA ALA A 55 28.53 13.44 -6.98
C ALA A 55 27.46 13.65 -8.06
N THR A 56 27.91 14.05 -9.25
CA THR A 56 27.16 13.88 -10.48
C THR A 56 26.84 12.40 -10.66
N ALA A 57 25.56 12.06 -10.85
CA ALA A 57 25.13 10.69 -11.13
C ALA A 57 25.82 10.16 -12.40
N VAL A 58 26.48 9.01 -12.27
CA VAL A 58 27.02 8.24 -13.41
C VAL A 58 25.89 7.37 -13.99
N PRO A 59 25.74 7.22 -15.32
CA PRO A 59 24.72 6.36 -15.92
C PRO A 59 25.01 4.87 -15.66
N ALA A 60 23.96 4.04 -15.70
CA ALA A 60 24.02 2.59 -15.50
C ALA A 60 25.04 1.92 -16.46
N GLY A 61 26.11 1.35 -15.90
CA GLY A 61 27.11 0.56 -16.62
C GLY A 61 26.64 -0.86 -16.92
N ALA A 62 27.27 -1.48 -17.93
CA ALA A 62 27.02 -2.84 -18.39
C ALA A 62 27.02 -3.91 -17.27
N ALA A 63 26.30 -5.02 -17.45
CA ALA A 63 26.32 -6.14 -16.51
C ALA A 63 27.77 -6.65 -16.33
N ALA A 64 28.27 -6.56 -15.10
CA ALA A 64 29.66 -6.88 -14.78
C ALA A 64 29.97 -8.36 -15.08
N GLY A 65 31.11 -8.63 -15.72
CA GLY A 65 31.59 -10.00 -15.93
C GLY A 65 31.87 -10.74 -14.60
N PRO A 66 32.23 -12.03 -14.64
CA PRO A 66 32.66 -12.72 -13.44
C PRO A 66 33.90 -12.05 -12.85
N THR A 67 33.93 -11.88 -11.53
CA THR A 67 35.02 -11.22 -10.79
C THR A 67 35.64 -12.19 -9.79
N ALA A 68 36.89 -11.96 -9.41
CA ALA A 68 37.56 -12.67 -8.33
C ALA A 68 38.27 -11.66 -7.41
N ALA A 69 38.02 -11.75 -6.11
CA ALA A 69 38.66 -10.87 -5.13
C ALA A 69 39.25 -11.68 -3.98
N CYS A 70 40.55 -11.51 -3.75
CA CYS A 70 41.28 -12.12 -2.63
C CYS A 70 41.48 -11.09 -1.52
N LYS A 71 41.08 -11.44 -0.30
CA LYS A 71 41.23 -10.59 0.88
C LYS A 71 41.90 -11.35 2.01
N THR A 72 42.68 -10.64 2.82
CA THR A 72 43.28 -11.19 4.03
C THR A 72 42.17 -11.40 5.07
N ALA A 73 41.90 -12.67 5.40
CA ALA A 73 40.92 -13.04 6.41
C ALA A 73 41.50 -12.90 7.83
N GLN A 74 42.77 -13.25 8.01
CA GLN A 74 43.54 -13.08 9.25
C GLN A 74 45.02 -12.84 8.93
N ASP A 75 45.69 -12.01 9.73
CA ASP A 75 47.13 -11.76 9.65
C ASP A 75 47.71 -11.73 11.07
N TRP A 76 48.77 -12.50 11.31
CA TRP A 76 49.45 -12.60 12.61
C TRP A 76 50.92 -12.16 12.53
N GLY A 77 51.28 -11.36 11.53
CA GLY A 77 52.55 -10.64 11.43
C GLY A 77 53.75 -11.44 10.90
N THR A 78 53.66 -12.77 10.90
CA THR A 78 54.64 -13.69 10.26
C THR A 78 53.99 -14.66 9.28
N GLY A 79 52.66 -14.64 9.22
CA GLY A 79 51.85 -15.38 8.27
C GLY A 79 50.44 -14.81 8.23
N ALA A 80 49.72 -15.15 7.17
CA ALA A 80 48.38 -14.67 6.92
C ALA A 80 47.53 -15.73 6.22
N GLN A 81 46.22 -15.64 6.42
CA GLN A 81 45.21 -16.40 5.70
C GLN A 81 44.52 -15.49 4.69
N TYR A 82 44.50 -15.93 3.44
CA TYR A 82 43.70 -15.31 2.38
C TYR A 82 42.41 -16.10 2.12
N THR A 83 41.36 -15.38 1.74
CA THR A 83 40.15 -15.94 1.17
C THR A 83 39.87 -15.23 -0.15
N CYS A 84 39.79 -16.01 -1.23
CA CYS A 84 39.44 -15.53 -2.56
C CYS A 84 38.01 -15.91 -2.87
N THR A 85 37.21 -14.94 -3.31
CA THR A 85 35.81 -15.15 -3.70
C THR A 85 35.64 -14.85 -5.17
N ILE A 86 35.18 -15.83 -5.93
CA ILE A 86 34.77 -15.69 -7.32
C ILE A 86 33.27 -15.43 -7.33
N THR A 87 32.84 -14.37 -8.00
CA THR A 87 31.42 -14.00 -8.14
C THR A 87 31.07 -13.96 -9.61
N ASN A 88 30.04 -14.68 -10.03
CA ASN A 88 29.55 -14.58 -11.39
C ASN A 88 28.56 -13.42 -11.51
N GLY A 89 29.06 -12.24 -11.87
CA GLY A 89 28.22 -11.06 -12.13
C GLY A 89 27.45 -11.10 -13.45
N GLY A 90 27.77 -12.06 -14.33
CA GLY A 90 27.19 -12.19 -15.66
C GLY A 90 25.82 -12.87 -15.66
N SER A 91 25.17 -12.89 -16.83
CA SER A 91 23.83 -13.45 -17.04
C SER A 91 23.80 -14.95 -17.38
N ALA A 92 24.95 -15.59 -17.57
CA ALA A 92 25.08 -17.02 -17.88
C ALA A 92 25.90 -17.76 -16.81
N GLN A 93 25.62 -19.05 -16.58
CA GLN A 93 26.37 -19.88 -15.63
C GLN A 93 27.84 -20.00 -16.04
N LEU A 94 28.76 -19.77 -15.10
CA LEU A 94 30.19 -20.00 -15.29
C LEU A 94 30.48 -21.48 -14.99
N PRO A 95 30.87 -22.31 -15.97
CA PRO A 95 30.95 -23.77 -15.77
C PRO A 95 32.20 -24.22 -15.00
N SER A 96 33.26 -23.42 -15.03
CA SER A 96 34.52 -23.65 -14.33
C SER A 96 35.24 -22.33 -14.07
N TRP A 97 36.16 -22.32 -13.09
CA TRP A 97 36.94 -21.13 -12.78
C TRP A 97 38.40 -21.47 -12.49
N LYS A 98 39.27 -20.56 -12.91
CA LYS A 98 40.71 -20.55 -12.69
C LYS A 98 41.13 -19.13 -12.34
N VAL A 99 41.65 -18.94 -11.13
CA VAL A 99 42.18 -17.67 -10.63
C VAL A 99 43.70 -17.75 -10.59
N GLU A 100 44.37 -16.78 -11.19
CA GLU A 100 45.83 -16.73 -11.31
C GLU A 100 46.33 -15.37 -10.83
N PHE A 101 47.38 -15.32 -10.03
CA PHE A 101 47.98 -14.08 -9.55
C PHE A 101 49.44 -14.28 -9.12
N ASP A 102 50.15 -13.17 -8.92
CA ASP A 102 51.50 -13.14 -8.40
C ASP A 102 51.50 -12.72 -6.92
N LEU A 103 52.31 -13.39 -6.09
CA LEU A 103 52.64 -12.95 -4.74
C LEU A 103 54.04 -12.34 -4.70
N ALA A 104 54.24 -11.35 -3.85
CA ALA A 104 55.56 -10.72 -3.70
C ALA A 104 56.64 -11.73 -3.27
N SER A 105 57.90 -11.50 -3.66
CA SER A 105 59.00 -12.43 -3.46
C SER A 105 59.41 -12.67 -1.99
N ASN A 106 58.91 -11.86 -1.06
CA ASN A 106 59.02 -12.04 0.39
C ASN A 106 57.90 -12.90 1.00
N VAL A 107 56.90 -13.29 0.21
CA VAL A 107 55.78 -14.14 0.60
C VAL A 107 56.02 -15.58 0.14
N ARG A 108 55.63 -16.55 0.93
CA ARG A 108 55.73 -17.99 0.64
C ARG A 108 54.37 -18.64 0.83
N MET A 109 53.95 -19.41 -0.17
CA MET A 109 52.68 -20.15 -0.15
C MET A 109 52.73 -21.30 0.85
N GLY A 110 51.65 -21.46 1.62
CA GLY A 110 51.44 -22.52 2.60
C GLY A 110 50.27 -23.44 2.21
N SER A 111 49.60 -23.98 3.22
CA SER A 111 48.43 -24.85 3.02
C SER A 111 47.27 -24.13 2.33
N TYR A 112 46.49 -24.85 1.52
CA TYR A 112 45.34 -24.33 0.79
C TYR A 112 44.16 -25.31 0.83
N TRP A 113 42.94 -24.82 0.61
CA TRP A 113 41.72 -25.62 0.59
C TRP A 113 40.73 -25.11 -0.46
N ASP A 114 39.73 -25.93 -0.78
CA ASP A 114 38.64 -25.65 -1.74
C ASP A 114 39.04 -25.27 -3.17
N ALA A 115 40.33 -25.41 -3.51
CA ALA A 115 40.88 -25.28 -4.85
C ALA A 115 42.00 -26.31 -5.09
N LEU A 116 42.44 -26.41 -6.34
CA LEU A 116 43.67 -27.08 -6.75
C LEU A 116 44.72 -26.00 -7.07
N LEU A 117 45.91 -26.09 -6.47
CA LEU A 117 46.98 -25.12 -6.66
C LEU A 117 48.11 -25.67 -7.54
N THR A 118 48.54 -24.87 -8.51
CA THR A 118 49.83 -25.02 -9.22
C THR A 118 50.66 -23.75 -9.00
N SER A 119 51.94 -23.88 -8.67
CA SER A 119 52.82 -22.73 -8.39
C SER A 119 54.08 -22.76 -9.25
N SER A 120 54.51 -21.60 -9.75
CA SER A 120 55.78 -21.41 -10.46
C SER A 120 56.44 -20.11 -9.99
N GLY A 121 57.44 -20.23 -9.12
CA GLY A 121 58.06 -19.07 -8.48
C GLY A 121 57.05 -18.27 -7.64
N THR A 122 56.86 -17.00 -7.98
CA THR A 122 55.87 -16.10 -7.36
C THR A 122 54.48 -16.20 -7.98
N HIS A 123 54.31 -16.93 -9.09
CA HIS A 123 53.04 -17.06 -9.80
C HIS A 123 52.25 -18.27 -9.28
N HIS A 124 50.97 -18.06 -8.98
CA HIS A 124 50.09 -19.06 -8.39
C HIS A 124 48.77 -19.15 -9.15
N THR A 125 48.39 -20.37 -9.53
CA THR A 125 47.15 -20.69 -10.25
C THR A 125 46.28 -21.60 -9.39
N PHE A 126 45.08 -21.14 -9.07
CA PHE A 126 44.04 -21.88 -8.35
C PHE A 126 42.90 -22.24 -9.30
N ALA A 127 42.61 -23.53 -9.44
CA ALA A 127 41.50 -24.02 -10.25
C ALA A 127 40.43 -24.70 -9.38
N ASN A 128 39.19 -24.69 -9.86
CA ASN A 128 38.07 -25.33 -9.19
C ASN A 128 38.29 -26.85 -8.98
N ARG A 129 37.70 -27.38 -7.89
CA ARG A 129 37.53 -28.82 -7.68
C ARG A 129 36.29 -29.30 -8.44
N SER A 130 36.12 -30.62 -8.51
CA SER A 130 35.00 -31.25 -9.23
C SER A 130 33.61 -30.84 -8.72
N TRP A 131 33.50 -30.31 -7.49
CA TRP A 131 32.23 -29.98 -6.84
C TRP A 131 31.92 -28.47 -6.76
N ASN A 132 32.85 -27.57 -7.12
CA ASN A 132 32.64 -26.11 -7.04
C ASN A 132 32.94 -25.35 -8.34
N GLY A 133 33.02 -26.03 -9.48
CA GLY A 133 33.30 -25.38 -10.77
C GLY A 133 32.16 -24.51 -11.30
N ALA A 134 30.92 -24.97 -11.19
CA ALA A 134 29.76 -24.29 -11.74
C ALA A 134 29.25 -23.18 -10.80
N ILE A 135 29.21 -21.93 -11.28
CA ILE A 135 28.71 -20.76 -10.55
C ILE A 135 27.57 -20.11 -11.35
N ASN A 136 26.35 -20.18 -10.82
CA ASN A 136 25.18 -19.54 -11.46
C ASN A 136 25.28 -18.01 -11.45
N PRO A 137 24.57 -17.30 -12.35
CA PRO A 137 24.44 -15.83 -12.31
C PRO A 137 24.10 -15.33 -10.90
N GLY A 138 24.85 -14.35 -10.40
CA GLY A 138 24.72 -13.77 -9.07
C GLY A 138 25.26 -14.62 -7.91
N ALA A 139 25.73 -15.84 -8.17
CA ALA A 139 26.32 -16.72 -7.15
C ALA A 139 27.82 -16.50 -7.00
N SER A 140 28.36 -16.95 -5.86
CA SER A 140 29.80 -16.90 -5.56
C SER A 140 30.29 -18.22 -4.98
N VAL A 141 31.57 -18.50 -5.19
CA VAL A 141 32.31 -19.57 -4.51
C VAL A 141 33.62 -19.01 -3.97
N SER A 142 34.13 -19.60 -2.89
CA SER A 142 35.37 -19.14 -2.27
C SER A 142 36.35 -20.27 -2.05
N PHE A 143 37.64 -19.94 -2.08
CA PHE A 143 38.73 -20.82 -1.65
C PHE A 143 39.69 -20.04 -0.76
N GLY A 144 40.51 -20.75 0.02
CA GLY A 144 41.46 -20.12 0.95
C GLY A 144 42.84 -20.75 0.92
N PHE A 145 43.82 -19.96 1.34
CA PHE A 145 45.21 -20.39 1.46
C PHE A 145 45.94 -19.61 2.56
N LEU A 146 46.97 -20.23 3.11
CA LEU A 146 47.89 -19.61 4.06
C LEU A 146 49.16 -19.16 3.34
N VAL A 147 49.78 -18.11 3.86
CA VAL A 147 51.12 -17.68 3.47
C VAL A 147 51.97 -17.39 4.69
N THR A 148 53.28 -17.52 4.56
CA THR A 148 54.26 -16.92 5.48
C THR A 148 54.99 -15.79 4.77
N TYR A 149 55.36 -14.73 5.49
CA TYR A 149 56.04 -13.59 4.89
C TYR A 149 56.98 -12.89 5.88
N SER A 150 57.94 -12.13 5.36
CA SER A 150 58.81 -11.24 6.14
C SER A 150 58.66 -9.79 5.69
N GLY A 151 58.62 -8.84 6.63
CA GLY A 151 58.38 -7.42 6.31
C GLY A 151 56.89 -7.11 6.11
N THR A 152 56.54 -6.42 5.03
CA THR A 152 55.15 -6.03 4.73
C THR A 152 54.48 -7.06 3.83
N LEU A 153 53.25 -7.45 4.17
CA LEU A 153 52.41 -8.30 3.32
C LEU A 153 51.76 -7.46 2.22
N GLY A 154 52.20 -7.68 0.97
CA GLY A 154 51.54 -7.13 -0.22
C GLY A 154 50.30 -7.93 -0.62
N ALA A 155 49.34 -7.27 -1.25
CA ALA A 155 48.19 -7.93 -1.87
C ALA A 155 48.63 -8.74 -3.12
N PRO A 156 47.85 -9.75 -3.55
CA PRO A 156 48.10 -10.43 -4.82
C PRO A 156 48.04 -9.48 -6.01
N GLU A 157 49.02 -9.56 -6.91
CA GLU A 157 49.15 -8.73 -8.11
C GLU A 157 48.80 -9.52 -9.38
N ASN A 158 48.54 -8.83 -10.49
CA ASN A 158 48.27 -9.43 -11.81
C ASN A 158 47.15 -10.49 -11.84
N CYS A 159 46.10 -10.28 -11.05
CA CYS A 159 45.02 -11.24 -10.90
C CYS A 159 44.23 -11.42 -12.20
N LYS A 160 44.09 -12.68 -12.66
CA LYS A 160 43.23 -13.08 -13.77
C LYS A 160 42.23 -14.17 -13.37
N LEU A 161 40.99 -14.03 -13.83
CA LEU A 161 39.94 -15.04 -13.75
C LEU A 161 39.65 -15.58 -15.15
N ASN A 162 39.94 -16.87 -15.39
CA ASN A 162 39.78 -17.53 -16.68
C ASN A 162 40.49 -16.82 -17.85
N GLY A 163 41.57 -16.09 -17.57
CA GLY A 163 42.35 -15.36 -18.57
C GLY A 163 42.06 -13.86 -18.64
N GLU A 164 40.92 -13.41 -18.10
CA GLU A 164 40.49 -12.01 -18.05
C GLU A 164 40.83 -11.35 -16.71
N SER A 165 40.79 -10.03 -16.63
CA SER A 165 41.07 -9.30 -15.38
C SER A 165 40.09 -9.69 -14.27
N CYS A 166 40.59 -9.91 -13.05
CA CYS A 166 39.79 -10.31 -11.89
C CYS A 166 38.73 -9.27 -11.46
N ASP A 167 38.84 -8.01 -11.88
CA ASP A 167 37.87 -6.94 -11.59
C ASP A 167 36.67 -6.91 -12.53
N GLY A 168 36.63 -7.78 -13.55
CA GLY A 168 35.49 -7.94 -14.46
C GLY A 168 35.28 -6.77 -15.42
N VAL A 169 36.29 -5.92 -15.61
CA VAL A 169 36.27 -4.82 -16.59
C VAL A 169 36.87 -5.30 -17.92
N PRO A 170 36.11 -5.31 -19.03
CA PRO A 170 36.66 -5.57 -20.36
C PRO A 170 37.66 -4.48 -20.76
N THR A 171 38.68 -4.82 -21.55
CA THR A 171 39.72 -3.89 -22.01
C THR A 171 39.28 -2.96 -23.16
N ASP A 172 37.97 -2.84 -23.37
CA ASP A 172 37.32 -2.04 -24.43
C ASP A 172 36.38 -1.02 -23.78
N THR A 173 36.55 0.26 -24.11
CA THR A 173 35.78 1.35 -23.47
C THR A 173 34.55 1.69 -24.30
N PRO A 174 33.33 1.76 -23.73
CA PRO A 174 32.13 2.02 -24.52
C PRO A 174 32.20 3.34 -25.31
N PRO A 175 31.49 3.46 -26.45
CA PRO A 175 31.55 4.66 -27.27
C PRO A 175 31.07 5.91 -26.55
N THR A 176 31.50 7.08 -27.01
CA THR A 176 30.95 8.36 -26.56
C THR A 176 29.49 8.53 -27.01
N ALA A 177 28.71 9.34 -26.28
CA ALA A 177 27.33 9.62 -26.66
C ALA A 177 27.25 10.39 -27.99
N PRO A 178 26.33 10.04 -28.91
CA PRO A 178 26.13 10.80 -30.14
C PRO A 178 25.78 12.26 -29.84
N GLY A 179 26.51 13.19 -30.46
CA GLY A 179 26.31 14.64 -30.26
C GLY A 179 25.36 15.24 -31.29
N ASN A 180 24.80 16.42 -31.01
CA ASN A 180 24.07 17.24 -31.99
C ASN A 180 22.94 16.51 -32.74
N LEU A 181 22.15 15.71 -32.02
CA LEU A 181 20.92 15.13 -32.56
C LEU A 181 19.96 16.24 -32.98
N ARG A 182 19.59 16.24 -34.26
CA ARG A 182 18.72 17.25 -34.87
C ARG A 182 17.87 16.61 -35.97
N THR A 183 16.76 17.26 -36.32
CA THR A 183 15.99 16.93 -37.52
C THR A 183 16.57 17.62 -38.73
N THR A 184 16.60 16.92 -39.86
CA THR A 184 16.90 17.52 -41.18
C THR A 184 15.65 17.77 -41.99
N GLU A 185 14.60 16.98 -41.76
CA GLU A 185 13.29 17.12 -42.40
C GLU A 185 12.22 16.53 -41.48
N VAL A 186 11.04 17.12 -41.45
CA VAL A 186 9.88 16.58 -40.73
C VAL A 186 8.69 16.66 -41.66
N THR A 187 8.07 15.51 -41.91
CA THR A 187 6.81 15.38 -42.63
C THR A 187 5.72 14.97 -41.63
N PRO A 188 4.44 14.99 -42.02
CA PRO A 188 3.35 14.63 -41.13
C PRO A 188 3.47 13.21 -40.57
N THR A 189 4.10 12.31 -41.32
CA THR A 189 4.25 10.91 -40.94
C THR A 189 5.69 10.44 -40.81
N SER A 190 6.67 11.34 -40.86
CA SER A 190 8.07 10.97 -40.69
C SER A 190 8.95 12.08 -40.14
N ALA A 191 10.07 11.69 -39.52
CA ALA A 191 11.13 12.60 -39.13
C ALA A 191 12.48 12.04 -39.60
N ALA A 192 13.21 12.82 -40.39
CA ALA A 192 14.58 12.54 -40.76
C ALA A 192 15.52 13.12 -39.70
N LEU A 193 16.34 12.28 -39.10
CA LEU A 193 17.24 12.60 -38.00
C LEU A 193 18.70 12.54 -38.44
N ALA A 194 19.52 13.44 -37.91
CA ALA A 194 20.97 13.44 -38.09
C ALA A 194 21.68 13.77 -36.77
N TRP A 195 22.85 13.18 -36.56
CA TRP A 195 23.70 13.44 -35.40
C TRP A 195 25.18 13.43 -35.79
N ASN A 196 26.05 13.80 -34.85
CA ASN A 196 27.49 13.69 -35.00
C ASN A 196 27.94 12.29 -34.58
N ALA A 197 28.93 11.73 -35.29
CA ALA A 197 29.47 10.42 -34.98
C ALA A 197 30.05 10.35 -33.56
N SER A 198 29.82 9.22 -32.89
CA SER A 198 30.48 8.82 -31.66
C SER A 198 31.91 8.37 -31.93
N THR A 199 32.74 8.41 -30.89
CA THR A 199 34.13 7.94 -30.90
C THR A 199 34.28 6.78 -29.93
N ASP A 200 35.12 5.82 -30.30
CA ASP A 200 35.36 4.58 -29.56
C ASP A 200 36.79 4.12 -29.82
N ASP A 201 37.45 3.45 -28.88
CA ASP A 201 38.86 3.04 -29.03
C ASP A 201 39.05 1.80 -29.93
N LYS A 202 37.98 1.03 -30.20
CA LYS A 202 37.98 -0.13 -31.11
C LYS A 202 37.04 0.03 -32.31
N GLY A 203 36.14 1.00 -32.26
CA GLY A 203 35.31 1.46 -33.37
C GLY A 203 33.82 1.29 -33.11
N VAL A 204 33.03 2.20 -33.66
CA VAL A 204 31.56 2.17 -33.56
C VAL A 204 30.98 1.24 -34.62
N LYS A 205 30.22 0.23 -34.19
CA LYS A 205 29.51 -0.76 -35.01
C LYS A 205 28.23 -0.19 -35.61
N ASN A 206 27.36 0.44 -34.81
CA ASN A 206 26.09 1.04 -35.25
C ASN A 206 25.52 2.03 -34.21
N TYR A 207 24.36 2.62 -34.52
CA TYR A 207 23.59 3.51 -33.66
C TYR A 207 22.16 3.02 -33.53
N ASP A 208 21.66 2.94 -32.29
CA ASP A 208 20.24 2.72 -31.99
C ASP A 208 19.53 4.08 -31.89
N VAL A 209 18.50 4.27 -32.69
CA VAL A 209 17.59 5.43 -32.64
C VAL A 209 16.37 5.04 -31.83
N LEU A 210 16.08 5.82 -30.79
CA LEU A 210 14.98 5.56 -29.87
C LEU A 210 13.90 6.64 -30.00
N ARG A 211 12.63 6.20 -30.03
CA ARG A 211 11.43 7.03 -29.91
C ARG A 211 10.77 6.72 -28.58
N ASP A 212 10.64 7.73 -27.73
CA ASP A 212 10.02 7.62 -26.39
C ASP A 212 10.60 6.45 -25.56
N GLY A 213 11.92 6.25 -25.67
CA GLY A 213 12.66 5.20 -24.97
C GLY A 213 12.70 3.82 -25.64
N THR A 214 12.03 3.64 -26.80
CA THR A 214 12.02 2.37 -27.55
C THR A 214 12.85 2.46 -28.82
N VAL A 215 13.71 1.46 -29.09
CA VAL A 215 14.50 1.42 -30.33
C VAL A 215 13.57 1.24 -31.53
N VAL A 216 13.58 2.21 -32.45
CA VAL A 216 12.76 2.22 -33.67
C VAL A 216 13.57 1.98 -34.93
N ALA A 217 14.89 2.22 -34.88
CA ALA A 217 15.81 1.90 -35.97
C ALA A 217 17.21 1.65 -35.41
N THR A 218 17.98 0.81 -36.10
CA THR A 218 19.42 0.66 -35.88
C THR A 218 20.13 0.89 -37.21
N VAL A 219 21.03 1.86 -37.25
CA VAL A 219 21.71 2.31 -38.48
C VAL A 219 23.23 2.33 -38.30
N THR A 220 23.98 2.09 -39.36
CA THR A 220 25.46 2.15 -39.31
C THR A 220 26.00 3.56 -39.61
N GLY A 221 25.18 4.42 -40.24
CA GLY A 221 25.49 5.83 -40.48
C GLY A 221 25.00 6.77 -39.36
N THR A 222 25.22 8.07 -39.53
CA THR A 222 24.83 9.10 -38.55
C THR A 222 23.52 9.81 -38.90
N THR A 223 22.66 9.13 -39.64
CA THR A 223 21.34 9.61 -40.06
C THR A 223 20.33 8.47 -40.04
N ALA A 224 19.07 8.77 -39.74
CA ALA A 224 17.98 7.80 -39.82
C ALA A 224 16.65 8.49 -40.15
N ASP A 225 15.86 7.86 -41.01
CA ASP A 225 14.49 8.26 -41.29
C ASP A 225 13.52 7.42 -40.46
N VAL A 226 12.81 8.07 -39.54
CA VAL A 226 11.76 7.43 -38.74
C VAL A 226 10.42 7.70 -39.42
N THR A 227 9.78 6.66 -39.96
CA THR A 227 8.48 6.73 -40.64
C THR A 227 7.37 6.14 -39.78
N GLY A 228 6.11 6.29 -40.22
CA GLY A 228 4.95 5.82 -39.45
C GLY A 228 4.69 6.64 -38.19
N LEU A 229 5.03 7.94 -38.25
CA LEU A 229 4.60 8.91 -37.24
C LEU A 229 3.17 9.35 -37.53
N THR A 230 2.50 9.84 -36.51
CA THR A 230 1.17 10.43 -36.62
C THR A 230 1.32 11.94 -36.81
N PRO A 231 0.53 12.58 -37.68
CA PRO A 231 0.50 14.04 -37.80
C PRO A 231 0.20 14.74 -36.48
N GLU A 232 0.62 16.00 -36.37
CA GLU A 232 0.40 16.87 -35.18
C GLU A 232 0.89 16.31 -33.83
N THR A 233 1.71 15.26 -33.84
CA THR A 233 2.13 14.54 -32.64
C THR A 233 3.57 14.91 -32.28
N THR A 234 3.81 15.22 -31.02
CA THR A 234 5.15 15.48 -30.51
C THR A 234 5.80 14.18 -30.05
N TYR A 235 6.94 13.85 -30.64
CA TYR A 235 7.77 12.69 -30.28
C TYR A 235 9.08 13.14 -29.65
N SER A 236 9.64 12.32 -28.76
CA SER A 236 10.97 12.51 -28.21
C SER A 236 11.93 11.48 -28.79
N PHE A 237 12.99 11.94 -29.47
CA PHE A 237 14.02 11.08 -30.04
C PHE A 237 15.34 11.17 -29.26
N THR A 238 15.98 10.03 -29.06
CA THR A 238 17.37 9.93 -28.60
C THR A 238 18.14 8.93 -29.45
N VAL A 239 19.47 9.04 -29.49
CA VAL A 239 20.33 8.10 -30.20
C VAL A 239 21.47 7.66 -29.29
N ARG A 240 21.84 6.38 -29.33
CA ARG A 240 23.04 5.86 -28.66
C ARG A 240 23.88 5.04 -29.65
N ALA A 241 25.19 5.05 -29.49
CA ALA A 241 26.13 4.28 -30.28
C ALA A 241 26.41 2.91 -29.65
N ARG A 242 26.88 1.97 -30.48
CA ARG A 242 27.34 0.64 -30.08
C ARG A 242 28.70 0.37 -30.69
N ASP A 243 29.66 -0.14 -29.92
CA ASP A 243 30.98 -0.53 -30.42
C ASP A 243 31.00 -1.94 -31.05
N THR A 244 32.18 -2.35 -31.52
CA THR A 244 32.43 -3.71 -32.04
C THR A 244 32.37 -4.82 -30.98
N ALA A 245 32.44 -4.49 -29.68
CA ALA A 245 32.24 -5.40 -28.55
C ALA A 245 30.78 -5.41 -28.04
N ASP A 246 29.86 -4.77 -28.76
CA ASP A 246 28.44 -4.64 -28.46
C ASP A 246 28.10 -3.81 -27.20
N GLN A 247 29.05 -3.04 -26.65
CA GLN A 247 28.79 -2.11 -25.53
C GLN A 247 28.11 -0.84 -26.04
N LEU A 248 27.28 -0.23 -25.19
CA LEU A 248 26.42 0.91 -25.55
C LEU A 248 26.93 2.21 -24.93
N SER A 249 26.89 3.29 -25.72
CA SER A 249 27.12 4.64 -25.21
C SER A 249 25.95 5.11 -24.32
N PRO A 250 26.14 6.16 -23.51
CA PRO A 250 25.03 6.98 -23.06
C PRO A 250 24.23 7.51 -24.25
N ALA A 251 22.92 7.71 -24.06
CA ALA A 251 22.07 8.30 -25.09
C ALA A 251 22.39 9.79 -25.28
N SER A 252 22.16 10.31 -26.49
CA SER A 252 22.19 11.73 -26.79
C SER A 252 21.21 12.52 -25.92
N ALA A 253 21.37 13.85 -25.89
CA ALA A 253 20.28 14.71 -25.43
C ALA A 253 18.99 14.43 -26.24
N ALA A 254 17.84 14.46 -25.56
CA ALA A 254 16.56 14.23 -26.20
C ALA A 254 16.20 15.38 -27.15
N LEU A 255 15.78 15.03 -28.36
CA LEU A 255 15.25 15.96 -29.36
C LEU A 255 13.73 15.81 -29.42
N SER A 256 13.02 16.87 -29.07
CA SER A 256 11.57 16.93 -29.23
C SER A 256 11.22 17.39 -30.65
N VAL A 257 10.37 16.63 -31.35
CA VAL A 257 9.95 16.89 -32.73
C VAL A 257 8.43 16.79 -32.80
N LYS A 258 7.75 17.88 -33.17
CA LYS A 258 6.32 17.86 -33.52
C LYS A 258 6.18 17.63 -35.02
N THR A 259 5.47 16.58 -35.43
CA THR A 259 5.11 16.39 -36.84
C THR A 259 4.13 17.48 -37.27
N PRO A 260 4.27 18.04 -38.49
CA PRO A 260 3.27 18.92 -39.06
C PRO A 260 1.97 18.16 -39.34
N ASP A 261 0.91 18.93 -39.58
CA ASP A 261 -0.38 18.47 -40.08
C ASP A 261 -0.25 17.85 -41.49
N ASP A 262 -1.01 16.79 -41.80
CA ASP A 262 -0.91 16.02 -43.06
C ASP A 262 -1.53 16.67 -44.28
N GLY A 263 -2.19 17.81 -44.09
CA GLY A 263 -2.72 18.61 -45.20
C GLY A 263 -3.91 17.96 -45.90
N VAL A 264 -4.44 16.85 -45.38
CA VAL A 264 -5.75 16.31 -45.76
C VAL A 264 -6.77 17.02 -44.89
N ASP A 265 -7.67 17.78 -45.51
CA ASP A 265 -8.79 18.42 -44.81
C ASP A 265 -9.70 17.30 -44.29
N ASP A 266 -9.83 17.15 -42.98
CA ASP A 266 -10.74 16.19 -42.36
C ASP A 266 -12.14 16.80 -42.29
N PRO A 267 -13.24 16.04 -42.46
CA PRO A 267 -14.57 16.61 -42.29
C PRO A 267 -14.77 17.16 -40.86
N PRO A 268 -15.51 18.27 -40.68
CA PRO A 268 -15.66 18.88 -39.37
C PRO A 268 -16.24 17.94 -38.34
N SER A 269 -15.90 18.15 -37.07
CA SER A 269 -16.51 17.43 -35.96
C SER A 269 -18.03 17.70 -35.89
N ARG A 270 -18.80 16.74 -35.38
CA ARG A 270 -20.26 16.89 -35.23
C ARG A 270 -20.59 18.08 -34.33
N PRO A 271 -21.47 19.02 -34.75
CA PRO A 271 -21.96 20.07 -33.87
C PRO A 271 -22.61 19.47 -32.60
N ALA A 272 -22.10 19.86 -31.43
CA ALA A 272 -22.56 19.38 -30.15
C ALA A 272 -23.55 20.35 -29.48
N ASN A 273 -24.29 19.86 -28.49
CA ASN A 273 -25.16 20.66 -27.62
C ASN A 273 -26.16 21.57 -28.36
N LEU A 274 -26.70 21.07 -29.48
CA LEU A 274 -27.81 21.74 -30.18
C LEU A 274 -29.00 21.89 -29.22
N ARG A 275 -29.41 23.13 -29.01
CA ARG A 275 -30.50 23.51 -28.11
C ARG A 275 -31.36 24.60 -28.73
N GLY A 276 -32.66 24.54 -28.48
CA GLY A 276 -33.61 25.61 -28.79
C GLY A 276 -33.77 26.57 -27.62
N SER A 277 -33.96 27.85 -27.92
CA SER A 277 -34.16 28.97 -27.00
C SER A 277 -34.97 30.05 -27.70
N GLU A 278 -35.46 31.07 -26.98
CA GLU A 278 -36.25 32.17 -27.55
C GLU A 278 -37.38 31.66 -28.49
N ILE A 279 -38.10 30.62 -28.03
CA ILE A 279 -39.13 29.95 -28.83
C ILE A 279 -40.39 30.81 -28.79
N LYS A 280 -40.74 31.39 -29.93
CA LYS A 280 -41.92 32.21 -30.16
C LYS A 280 -42.96 31.44 -30.97
N PRO A 281 -44.22 31.90 -31.04
CA PRO A 281 -45.27 31.21 -31.79
C PRO A 281 -44.89 30.92 -33.25
N THR A 282 -44.05 31.75 -33.86
CA THR A 282 -43.64 31.61 -35.27
C THR A 282 -42.13 31.52 -35.51
N SER A 283 -41.30 31.38 -34.46
CA SER A 283 -39.85 31.28 -34.62
C SER A 283 -39.17 30.59 -33.45
N ALA A 284 -37.98 30.04 -33.65
CA ALA A 284 -37.15 29.53 -32.56
C ALA A 284 -35.67 29.83 -32.83
N LYS A 285 -34.93 30.23 -31.79
CA LYS A 285 -33.48 30.38 -31.87
C LYS A 285 -32.79 29.10 -31.50
N LEU A 286 -32.03 28.56 -32.44
CA LEU A 286 -31.19 27.39 -32.26
C LEU A 286 -29.76 27.84 -31.99
N THR A 287 -29.11 27.22 -31.00
CA THR A 287 -27.70 27.45 -30.69
C THR A 287 -27.03 26.10 -30.51
N TRP A 288 -25.77 25.99 -30.93
CA TRP A 288 -24.95 24.80 -30.78
C TRP A 288 -23.52 25.21 -30.49
N ASP A 289 -22.68 24.24 -30.15
CA ASP A 289 -21.27 24.47 -29.95
C ASP A 289 -20.54 24.41 -31.29
N ALA A 290 -19.47 25.20 -31.42
CA ALA A 290 -18.68 25.23 -32.64
C ALA A 290 -18.08 23.84 -32.91
N SER A 291 -18.28 23.36 -34.13
CA SER A 291 -17.49 22.26 -34.68
C SER A 291 -16.04 22.69 -34.83
N THR A 292 -15.15 21.72 -34.72
CA THR A 292 -13.72 21.86 -34.92
C THR A 292 -13.34 21.14 -36.19
N ASP A 293 -12.38 21.71 -36.90
CA ASP A 293 -11.95 21.29 -38.22
C ASP A 293 -10.51 21.77 -38.40
N ASP A 294 -9.66 21.02 -39.09
CA ASP A 294 -8.24 21.31 -39.21
C ASP A 294 -7.95 22.46 -40.20
N LYS A 295 -8.82 22.70 -41.21
CA LYS A 295 -8.71 23.85 -42.13
C LYS A 295 -9.74 24.95 -41.89
N GLY A 296 -10.74 24.66 -41.07
CA GLY A 296 -11.71 25.61 -40.54
C GLY A 296 -13.13 25.33 -41.03
N VAL A 297 -14.09 25.56 -40.14
CA VAL A 297 -15.51 25.42 -40.45
C VAL A 297 -16.00 26.62 -41.24
N LYS A 298 -16.46 26.38 -42.47
CA LYS A 298 -17.03 27.38 -43.39
C LYS A 298 -18.43 27.83 -42.96
N ASN A 299 -19.33 26.89 -42.66
CA ASN A 299 -20.70 27.18 -42.22
C ASN A 299 -21.40 25.95 -41.59
N TYR A 300 -22.65 26.13 -41.17
CA TYR A 300 -23.51 25.11 -40.60
C TYR A 300 -24.83 25.05 -41.37
N ASP A 301 -25.24 23.84 -41.78
CA ASP A 301 -26.57 23.57 -42.30
C ASP A 301 -27.49 23.19 -41.13
N VAL A 302 -28.57 23.95 -40.97
CA VAL A 302 -29.65 23.67 -40.02
C VAL A 302 -30.78 22.98 -40.74
N LEU A 303 -31.15 21.79 -40.28
CA LEU A 303 -32.15 20.93 -40.89
C LEU A 303 -33.39 20.86 -40.02
N ARG A 304 -34.57 20.93 -40.67
CA ARG A 304 -35.88 20.66 -40.08
C ARG A 304 -36.43 19.41 -40.74
N ASP A 305 -36.69 18.37 -39.94
CA ASP A 305 -37.16 17.06 -40.42
C ASP A 305 -36.32 16.50 -41.59
N GLY A 306 -35.00 16.69 -41.51
CA GLY A 306 -34.03 16.23 -42.51
C GLY A 306 -33.84 17.15 -43.73
N THR A 307 -34.59 18.26 -43.84
CA THR A 307 -34.45 19.24 -44.94
C THR A 307 -33.71 20.49 -44.45
N VAL A 308 -32.69 20.97 -45.19
CA VAL A 308 -31.95 22.20 -44.83
C VAL A 308 -32.90 23.40 -44.93
N VAL A 309 -33.09 24.11 -43.82
CA VAL A 309 -33.93 25.31 -43.71
C VAL A 309 -33.13 26.59 -43.53
N ALA A 310 -31.86 26.50 -43.13
CA ALA A 310 -30.93 27.63 -43.09
C ALA A 310 -29.48 27.14 -43.21
N THR A 311 -28.62 27.96 -43.78
CA THR A 311 -27.16 27.78 -43.74
C THR A 311 -26.55 29.05 -43.15
N VAL A 312 -25.79 28.92 -42.06
CA VAL A 312 -25.26 30.07 -41.29
C VAL A 312 -23.79 29.88 -40.95
N THR A 313 -23.03 30.97 -40.81
CA THR A 313 -21.63 30.92 -40.39
C THR A 313 -21.45 30.99 -38.88
N ALA A 314 -22.44 31.53 -38.16
CA ALA A 314 -22.45 31.57 -36.70
C ALA A 314 -22.95 30.23 -36.12
N THR A 315 -22.63 29.97 -34.85
CA THR A 315 -23.12 28.79 -34.10
C THR A 315 -24.51 28.99 -33.51
N THR A 316 -25.28 29.91 -34.09
CA THR A 316 -26.65 30.21 -33.73
C THR A 316 -27.41 30.70 -34.95
N THR A 317 -28.70 30.37 -35.01
CA THR A 317 -29.63 30.94 -35.99
C THR A 317 -31.04 31.01 -35.43
N THR A 318 -31.86 31.92 -35.97
CA THR A 318 -33.29 31.95 -35.68
C THR A 318 -34.05 31.41 -36.89
N VAL A 319 -34.74 30.29 -36.71
CA VAL A 319 -35.62 29.73 -37.73
C VAL A 319 -36.99 30.40 -37.58
N THR A 320 -37.48 31.03 -38.64
CA THR A 320 -38.78 31.75 -38.68
C THR A 320 -39.80 31.01 -39.56
N GLY A 321 -41.04 31.47 -39.58
CA GLY A 321 -42.12 30.83 -40.35
C GLY A 321 -42.57 29.49 -39.76
N LEU A 322 -42.40 29.32 -38.45
CA LEU A 322 -42.99 28.21 -37.71
C LEU A 322 -44.47 28.49 -37.47
N THR A 323 -45.25 27.43 -37.32
CA THR A 323 -46.68 27.50 -36.98
C THR A 323 -46.84 27.31 -35.48
N PRO A 324 -47.64 28.14 -34.77
CA PRO A 324 -47.89 27.99 -33.34
C PRO A 324 -48.35 26.60 -32.95
N LYS A 325 -48.10 26.19 -31.71
CA LYS A 325 -48.49 24.88 -31.14
C LYS A 325 -48.02 23.67 -31.95
N THR A 326 -46.91 23.82 -32.69
CA THR A 326 -46.35 22.77 -33.53
C THR A 326 -44.96 22.40 -33.05
N THR A 327 -44.73 21.09 -32.87
CA THR A 327 -43.41 20.52 -32.57
C THR A 327 -42.63 20.30 -33.86
N TYR A 328 -41.41 20.83 -33.89
CA TYR A 328 -40.44 20.65 -34.97
C TYR A 328 -39.22 19.92 -34.46
N SER A 329 -38.64 19.05 -35.29
CA SER A 329 -37.36 18.40 -35.00
C SER A 329 -36.24 19.08 -35.80
N PHE A 330 -35.24 19.60 -35.10
CA PHE A 330 -34.08 20.25 -35.72
C PHE A 330 -32.80 19.46 -35.50
N THR A 331 -31.96 19.39 -36.53
CA THR A 331 -30.57 18.92 -36.45
C THR A 331 -29.65 19.92 -37.12
N VAL A 332 -28.36 19.88 -36.81
CA VAL A 332 -27.35 20.74 -37.43
C VAL A 332 -26.15 19.91 -37.85
N ARG A 333 -25.54 20.22 -38.98
CA ARG A 333 -24.22 19.71 -39.38
C ARG A 333 -23.31 20.86 -39.80
N ALA A 334 -22.01 20.69 -39.60
CA ALA A 334 -20.99 21.63 -40.04
C ALA A 334 -20.48 21.28 -41.45
N ARG A 335 -19.91 22.29 -42.09
CA ARG A 335 -19.24 22.19 -43.39
C ARG A 335 -17.89 22.90 -43.33
N ASP A 336 -16.84 22.25 -43.80
CA ASP A 336 -15.48 22.84 -43.87
C ASP A 336 -15.31 23.72 -45.12
N THR A 337 -14.09 24.24 -45.30
CA THR A 337 -13.72 25.04 -46.48
C THR A 337 -13.60 24.22 -47.78
N ALA A 338 -13.41 22.90 -47.70
CA ALA A 338 -13.45 21.96 -48.82
C ALA A 338 -14.86 21.41 -49.16
N ASP A 339 -15.90 21.95 -48.52
CA ASP A 339 -17.30 21.56 -48.65
C ASP A 339 -17.67 20.14 -48.15
N GLN A 340 -16.82 19.49 -47.36
CA GLN A 340 -17.14 18.23 -46.68
C GLN A 340 -18.09 18.47 -45.50
N LEU A 341 -18.85 17.44 -45.13
CA LEU A 341 -19.93 17.55 -44.15
C LEU A 341 -19.64 16.72 -42.91
N SER A 342 -19.87 17.32 -41.73
CA SER A 342 -19.89 16.58 -40.48
C SER A 342 -21.07 15.59 -40.42
N PRO A 343 -21.02 14.60 -39.53
CA PRO A 343 -22.24 13.94 -39.05
C PRO A 343 -23.25 14.97 -38.50
N ILE A 344 -24.56 14.71 -38.66
CA ILE A 344 -25.62 15.55 -38.08
C ILE A 344 -25.64 15.45 -36.56
N SER A 345 -25.99 16.53 -35.86
CA SER A 345 -26.14 16.58 -34.40
C SER A 345 -27.22 15.61 -33.91
N ALA A 346 -27.28 15.40 -32.59
CA ALA A 346 -28.51 14.89 -31.99
C ALA A 346 -29.67 15.85 -32.32
N ALA A 347 -30.87 15.30 -32.54
CA ALA A 347 -32.05 16.10 -32.83
C ALA A 347 -32.53 16.82 -31.57
N VAL A 348 -32.91 18.09 -31.71
CA VAL A 348 -33.65 18.83 -30.69
C VAL A 348 -35.10 19.00 -31.13
N SER A 349 -36.04 18.64 -30.26
CA SER A 349 -37.46 18.91 -30.47
C SER A 349 -37.81 20.28 -29.89
N VAL A 350 -38.42 21.14 -30.70
CA VAL A 350 -38.88 22.47 -30.31
C VAL A 350 -40.37 22.57 -30.58
N THR A 351 -41.17 22.73 -29.52
CA THR A 351 -42.61 23.01 -29.64
C THR A 351 -42.82 24.50 -29.56
N THR A 352 -43.34 25.09 -30.63
CA THR A 352 -43.72 26.51 -30.62
C THR A 352 -44.91 26.73 -29.67
N PRO A 353 -44.90 27.79 -28.84
CA PRO A 353 -46.01 28.11 -27.96
C PRO A 353 -47.22 28.61 -28.76
N ASP A 354 -48.37 28.71 -28.09
CA ASP A 354 -49.55 29.39 -28.61
C ASP A 354 -49.30 30.92 -28.69
N GLU A 355 -50.05 31.67 -29.48
CA GLU A 355 -49.93 33.13 -29.48
C GLU A 355 -50.35 33.69 -28.10
N GLY A 356 -49.36 34.07 -27.27
CA GLY A 356 -49.59 34.87 -26.05
C GLY A 356 -49.32 34.21 -24.69
N GLN A 357 -48.44 33.20 -24.58
CA GLN A 357 -47.94 32.69 -23.29
C GLN A 357 -46.42 32.86 -23.17
N ASP A 358 -45.98 33.24 -21.97
CA ASP A 358 -44.60 33.40 -21.52
C ASP A 358 -44.33 32.24 -20.54
N ASP A 359 -43.29 31.43 -20.78
CA ASP A 359 -42.98 30.24 -19.96
C ASP A 359 -41.89 30.57 -18.93
N PRO A 360 -41.96 30.03 -17.69
CA PRO A 360 -40.94 30.31 -16.68
C PRO A 360 -39.57 29.67 -17.00
N PRO A 361 -38.45 30.20 -16.44
CA PRO A 361 -37.12 29.68 -16.75
C PRO A 361 -36.89 28.23 -16.33
N THR A 362 -35.86 27.59 -16.89
CA THR A 362 -35.40 26.26 -16.47
C THR A 362 -34.68 26.28 -15.12
N ARG A 363 -34.61 25.12 -14.47
CA ARG A 363 -33.95 24.94 -13.16
C ARG A 363 -32.42 25.13 -13.23
N PRO A 364 -31.78 25.90 -12.33
CA PRO A 364 -30.32 25.98 -12.24
C PRO A 364 -29.68 24.65 -11.83
N GLY A 365 -28.58 24.26 -12.48
CA GLY A 365 -27.87 23.00 -12.25
C GLY A 365 -26.68 23.12 -11.28
N ASN A 366 -26.18 21.98 -10.76
CA ASN A 366 -24.89 21.86 -10.07
C ASN A 366 -24.58 22.94 -9.00
N LEU A 367 -25.56 23.28 -8.16
CA LEU A 367 -25.32 24.18 -7.03
C LEU A 367 -24.29 23.55 -6.10
N ARG A 368 -23.22 24.30 -5.80
CA ARG A 368 -22.13 23.87 -4.92
C ARG A 368 -21.58 25.05 -4.12
N SER A 369 -21.00 24.75 -2.97
CA SER A 369 -20.20 25.71 -2.20
C SER A 369 -18.79 25.75 -2.80
N THR A 370 -18.28 26.94 -3.08
CA THR A 370 -16.93 27.17 -3.62
C THR A 370 -15.93 27.65 -2.55
N ASN A 371 -16.43 28.20 -1.43
CA ASN A 371 -15.61 28.60 -0.28
C ASN A 371 -16.50 28.77 0.96
N THR A 372 -15.96 28.56 2.16
CA THR A 372 -16.65 28.82 3.43
C THR A 372 -15.71 29.46 4.44
N THR A 373 -16.12 30.56 5.05
CA THR A 373 -15.40 31.19 6.17
C THR A 373 -16.16 30.97 7.49
N SER A 374 -15.68 31.60 8.57
CA SER A 374 -16.38 31.64 9.86
C SER A 374 -17.78 32.26 9.78
N ASP A 375 -18.03 33.09 8.78
CA ASP A 375 -19.18 33.97 8.65
C ASP A 375 -19.69 34.14 7.21
N SER A 376 -19.19 33.35 6.25
CA SER A 376 -19.62 33.46 4.85
C SER A 376 -19.60 32.12 4.12
N VAL A 377 -20.42 32.02 3.08
CA VAL A 377 -20.49 30.89 2.13
C VAL A 377 -20.45 31.45 0.71
N SER A 378 -19.50 30.98 -0.10
CA SER A 378 -19.47 31.25 -1.54
C SER A 378 -20.12 30.08 -2.29
N LEU A 379 -20.96 30.39 -3.27
CA LEU A 379 -21.80 29.47 -4.02
C LEU A 379 -21.56 29.64 -5.52
N ALA A 380 -21.67 28.55 -6.28
CA ALA A 380 -21.71 28.58 -7.75
C ALA A 380 -22.68 27.53 -8.29
N TRP A 381 -23.25 27.77 -9.47
CA TRP A 381 -24.21 26.90 -10.17
C TRP A 381 -24.07 27.02 -11.69
N ASP A 382 -24.81 26.20 -12.42
CA ASP A 382 -24.92 26.24 -13.89
C ASP A 382 -26.13 27.11 -14.30
N ALA A 383 -26.01 27.79 -15.44
CA ALA A 383 -27.01 28.76 -15.91
C ALA A 383 -28.35 28.13 -16.34
N SER A 384 -29.44 28.84 -16.11
CA SER A 384 -30.80 28.55 -16.61
C SER A 384 -31.05 29.14 -18.00
N THR A 385 -32.12 28.69 -18.66
CA THR A 385 -32.60 29.15 -19.97
C THR A 385 -34.08 29.52 -19.90
N ASP A 386 -34.55 30.43 -20.76
CA ASP A 386 -35.91 30.97 -20.76
C ASP A 386 -36.30 31.44 -22.18
N ASP A 387 -37.59 31.52 -22.54
CA ASP A 387 -38.05 31.97 -23.86
C ASP A 387 -38.10 33.50 -24.02
N HIS A 388 -38.14 34.25 -22.92
CA HIS A 388 -38.06 35.72 -22.85
C HIS A 388 -36.77 36.24 -22.18
N GLY A 389 -35.90 35.32 -21.74
CA GLY A 389 -34.56 35.58 -21.23
C GLY A 389 -34.48 35.61 -19.70
N VAL A 390 -33.41 35.03 -19.15
CA VAL A 390 -33.16 35.00 -17.70
C VAL A 390 -32.65 36.35 -17.23
N ALA A 391 -33.45 37.03 -16.42
CA ALA A 391 -33.10 38.32 -15.81
C ALA A 391 -32.15 38.17 -14.61
N GLY A 392 -32.14 37.01 -13.93
CA GLY A 392 -31.22 36.73 -12.82
C GLY A 392 -31.60 35.50 -12.00
N TYR A 393 -31.00 35.35 -10.83
CA TYR A 393 -31.17 34.23 -9.91
C TYR A 393 -31.47 34.72 -8.50
N ASP A 394 -32.46 34.10 -7.86
CA ASP A 394 -32.67 34.19 -6.42
C ASP A 394 -31.90 33.07 -5.73
N VAL A 395 -31.04 33.42 -4.79
CA VAL A 395 -30.34 32.50 -3.88
C VAL A 395 -31.15 32.41 -2.61
N LEU A 396 -31.63 31.21 -2.30
CA LEU A 396 -32.44 30.91 -1.13
C LEU A 396 -31.57 30.24 -0.07
N GLN A 397 -31.66 30.76 1.15
CA GLN A 397 -31.11 30.18 2.37
C GLN A 397 -32.26 29.74 3.26
N ASP A 398 -32.27 28.46 3.65
CA ASP A 398 -33.30 27.83 4.47
C ASP A 398 -34.72 28.07 3.90
N GLY A 399 -34.83 28.00 2.58
CA GLY A 399 -36.08 28.22 1.83
C GLY A 399 -36.48 29.69 1.65
N THR A 400 -35.68 30.65 2.15
CA THR A 400 -35.95 32.09 2.03
C THR A 400 -34.96 32.75 1.08
N ALA A 401 -35.42 33.53 0.10
CA ALA A 401 -34.53 34.29 -0.79
C ALA A 401 -33.72 35.32 0.02
N VAL A 402 -32.40 35.20 0.03
CA VAL A 402 -31.48 36.06 0.78
C VAL A 402 -30.65 36.98 -0.11
N GLN A 403 -30.50 36.64 -1.39
CA GLN A 403 -29.75 37.45 -2.34
C GLN A 403 -30.24 37.21 -3.76
N ALA A 404 -30.25 38.26 -4.59
CA ALA A 404 -30.50 38.16 -6.02
C ALA A 404 -29.23 38.55 -6.79
N VAL A 405 -28.86 37.78 -7.81
CA VAL A 405 -27.65 38.00 -8.62
C VAL A 405 -27.94 37.78 -10.10
N THR A 406 -27.16 38.40 -10.98
CA THR A 406 -27.27 38.22 -12.44
C THR A 406 -26.28 37.17 -12.98
N GLY A 407 -25.24 36.83 -12.20
CA GLY A 407 -24.25 35.80 -12.52
C GLY A 407 -24.58 34.44 -11.89
N THR A 408 -23.74 33.44 -12.17
CA THR A 408 -23.92 32.06 -11.69
C THR A 408 -23.09 31.71 -10.44
N ALA A 409 -22.68 32.74 -9.70
CA ALA A 409 -21.95 32.59 -8.44
C ALA A 409 -22.24 33.77 -7.51
N THR A 410 -22.15 33.53 -6.20
CA THR A 410 -22.27 34.59 -5.19
C THR A 410 -21.53 34.24 -3.91
N THR A 411 -21.39 35.21 -3.00
CA THR A 411 -20.97 35.00 -1.62
C THR A 411 -21.99 35.62 -0.67
N ILE A 412 -22.50 34.80 0.26
CA ILE A 412 -23.36 35.19 1.37
C ILE A 412 -22.48 35.38 2.60
N SER A 413 -22.42 36.59 3.15
CA SER A 413 -21.55 36.97 4.28
C SER A 413 -22.34 37.41 5.51
N GLY A 414 -21.66 37.56 6.66
CA GLY A 414 -22.28 38.02 7.91
C GLY A 414 -23.17 36.97 8.58
N LEU A 415 -22.95 35.69 8.24
CA LEU A 415 -23.75 34.59 8.73
C LEU A 415 -23.27 34.14 10.12
N PRO A 416 -24.18 33.95 11.09
CA PRO A 416 -23.84 33.33 12.37
C PRO A 416 -23.33 31.89 12.24
N ALA A 417 -22.88 31.32 13.35
CA ALA A 417 -22.60 29.90 13.42
C ALA A 417 -23.88 29.08 13.26
N GLY A 418 -23.89 28.16 12.30
CA GLY A 418 -25.07 27.39 11.97
C GLY A 418 -24.89 26.55 10.71
N THR A 419 -25.85 25.65 10.50
CA THR A 419 -26.01 24.93 9.23
C THR A 419 -27.07 25.64 8.43
N TYR A 420 -26.75 25.95 7.17
CA TYR A 420 -27.58 26.68 6.24
C TYR A 420 -27.83 25.83 5.01
N LYS A 421 -29.09 25.73 4.58
CA LYS A 421 -29.47 25.05 3.35
C LYS A 421 -29.57 26.05 2.22
N TYR A 422 -28.85 25.81 1.13
CA TYR A 422 -28.91 26.67 -0.05
C TYR A 422 -29.60 25.98 -1.22
N THR A 423 -30.48 26.72 -1.88
CA THR A 423 -31.05 26.42 -3.20
C THR A 423 -31.04 27.69 -4.04
N VAL A 424 -31.12 27.56 -5.36
CA VAL A 424 -31.17 28.69 -6.29
C VAL A 424 -32.30 28.48 -7.29
N ARG A 425 -33.00 29.54 -7.68
CA ARG A 425 -33.94 29.55 -8.82
C ARG A 425 -33.62 30.73 -9.74
N ALA A 426 -33.96 30.60 -11.01
CA ALA A 426 -33.85 31.66 -12.00
C ALA A 426 -35.16 32.45 -12.11
N LYS A 427 -35.07 33.68 -12.61
CA LYS A 427 -36.19 34.59 -12.87
C LYS A 427 -36.08 35.17 -14.27
N ASP A 428 -37.19 35.25 -15.00
CA ASP A 428 -37.25 35.89 -16.32
C ASP A 428 -37.53 37.41 -16.23
N THR A 429 -37.68 38.05 -17.39
CA THR A 429 -37.95 39.49 -17.50
C THR A 429 -39.40 39.90 -17.17
N ALA A 430 -40.36 38.97 -17.21
CA ALA A 430 -41.75 39.17 -16.77
C ALA A 430 -41.97 38.87 -15.28
N GLY A 431 -40.96 38.27 -14.65
CA GLY A 431 -40.89 37.94 -13.24
C GLY A 431 -41.35 36.54 -12.86
N GLN A 432 -41.52 35.62 -13.80
CA GLN A 432 -41.77 34.21 -13.48
C GLN A 432 -40.48 33.53 -13.01
N VAL A 433 -40.63 32.43 -12.26
CA VAL A 433 -39.52 31.77 -11.56
C VAL A 433 -39.43 30.28 -11.88
N SER A 434 -38.21 29.77 -11.94
CA SER A 434 -37.95 28.35 -12.21
C SER A 434 -38.12 27.45 -10.97
N PRO A 435 -38.16 26.12 -11.17
CA PRO A 435 -37.95 25.17 -10.08
C PRO A 435 -36.59 25.35 -9.39
N LEU A 436 -36.53 25.07 -8.08
CA LEU A 436 -35.30 25.17 -7.27
C LEU A 436 -34.21 24.18 -7.71
N SER A 437 -32.94 24.56 -7.62
CA SER A 437 -31.73 23.74 -7.85
C SER A 437 -31.61 22.52 -6.92
N ASN A 438 -30.47 21.80 -6.95
CA ASN A 438 -30.18 20.85 -5.86
C ASN A 438 -29.96 21.62 -4.57
N GLU A 439 -30.40 21.06 -3.44
CA GLU A 439 -30.12 21.63 -2.12
C GLU A 439 -28.70 21.23 -1.69
N ILE A 440 -27.94 22.19 -1.17
CA ILE A 440 -26.69 21.91 -0.44
C ILE A 440 -26.84 22.37 1.00
N SER A 441 -26.26 21.63 1.95
CA SER A 441 -26.17 22.04 3.34
C SER A 441 -24.75 22.48 3.65
N VAL A 442 -24.58 23.73 4.08
CA VAL A 442 -23.27 24.31 4.40
C VAL A 442 -23.28 24.74 5.85
N THR A 443 -22.34 24.20 6.63
CA THR A 443 -22.19 24.56 8.05
C THR A 443 -21.03 25.52 8.22
N ILE A 444 -21.29 26.67 8.81
CA ILE A 444 -20.31 27.72 9.09
C ILE A 444 -20.36 28.11 10.57
N GLY A 445 -19.32 28.80 11.04
CA GLY A 445 -19.15 29.15 12.45
C GLY A 445 -18.81 27.98 13.39
N GLN A 446 -18.23 26.90 12.87
CA GLN A 446 -17.36 26.03 13.67
C GLN A 446 -15.92 26.60 13.77
N SER A 447 -15.76 27.93 13.70
CA SER A 447 -14.53 28.60 14.13
C SER A 447 -14.63 28.91 15.62
N GLY A 448 -14.56 27.87 16.46
CA GLY A 448 -14.64 28.05 17.91
C GLY A 448 -14.44 26.78 18.74
N GLY A 449 -14.71 25.60 18.18
CA GLY A 449 -14.44 24.32 18.84
C GLY A 449 -13.13 23.70 18.36
N ASN A 450 -12.23 23.34 19.27
CA ASN A 450 -11.10 22.47 18.92
C ASN A 450 -11.61 21.01 18.75
N CYS A 451 -12.19 20.66 17.60
CA CYS A 451 -12.65 19.29 17.32
C CYS A 451 -11.52 18.34 16.87
N ARG A 452 -10.25 18.78 16.85
CA ARG A 452 -9.13 17.93 16.46
C ARG A 452 -8.99 16.76 17.46
N PRO A 453 -8.87 15.50 16.99
CA PRO A 453 -8.54 14.37 17.86
C PRO A 453 -7.24 14.58 18.64
N ASP A 454 -7.19 14.09 19.88
CA ASP A 454 -6.01 14.28 20.74
C ASP A 454 -4.77 13.61 20.15
N GLY A 455 -3.64 14.31 20.18
CA GLY A 455 -2.38 13.86 19.60
C GLY A 455 -2.33 13.77 18.06
N LEU A 456 -3.35 14.22 17.32
CA LEU A 456 -3.31 14.27 15.85
C LEU A 456 -2.52 15.50 15.38
N TYR A 457 -1.52 15.30 14.54
CA TYR A 457 -0.80 16.37 13.85
C TYR A 457 -1.75 17.16 12.95
N GLN A 458 -1.62 18.48 12.98
CA GLN A 458 -2.30 19.40 12.07
C GLN A 458 -1.25 20.20 11.31
N THR A 459 -1.43 20.32 10.00
CA THR A 459 -0.54 21.09 9.13
C THR A 459 -0.48 22.55 9.57
N PRO A 460 0.72 23.10 9.86
CA PRO A 460 0.87 24.48 10.31
C PRO A 460 0.23 25.48 9.34
N GLY A 461 -0.57 26.39 9.88
CA GLY A 461 -1.25 27.44 9.09
C GLY A 461 -2.50 26.99 8.33
N VAL A 462 -2.77 25.68 8.22
CA VAL A 462 -3.97 25.14 7.59
C VAL A 462 -5.04 24.90 8.65
N LYS A 463 -6.32 25.09 8.30
CA LYS A 463 -7.46 24.85 9.19
C LYS A 463 -8.38 23.77 8.61
N PRO A 464 -8.03 22.48 8.73
CA PRO A 464 -8.92 21.40 8.29
C PRO A 464 -10.27 21.49 9.03
N PRO A 465 -11.40 21.20 8.37
CA PRO A 465 -12.73 21.30 8.95
C PRO A 465 -13.06 20.09 9.85
N TYR A 466 -12.22 19.82 10.86
CA TYR A 466 -12.36 18.67 11.76
C TYR A 466 -13.76 18.50 12.33
N CYS A 467 -14.44 19.61 12.69
CA CYS A 467 -15.76 19.59 13.30
C CYS A 467 -16.87 19.03 12.39
N GLN A 468 -16.61 18.78 11.10
CA GLN A 468 -17.54 18.02 10.25
C GLN A 468 -17.60 16.54 10.63
N VAL A 469 -16.45 16.00 11.02
CA VAL A 469 -16.25 14.57 11.27
C VAL A 469 -16.10 14.28 12.76
N TYR A 470 -15.65 15.25 13.55
CA TYR A 470 -15.35 15.11 14.96
C TYR A 470 -16.21 16.04 15.82
N ASP A 471 -16.51 15.63 17.05
CA ASP A 471 -17.18 16.43 18.06
C ASP A 471 -16.19 17.33 18.82
N SER A 472 -16.72 18.11 19.78
CA SER A 472 -15.91 19.02 20.62
C SER A 472 -14.95 18.31 21.55
N ASP A 473 -15.01 16.98 21.67
CA ASP A 473 -14.06 16.14 22.39
C ASP A 473 -13.07 15.42 21.45
N GLY A 474 -13.12 15.72 20.15
CA GLY A 474 -12.29 15.05 19.15
C GLY A 474 -12.70 13.59 18.92
N ARG A 475 -13.93 13.20 19.32
CA ARG A 475 -14.49 11.91 18.97
C ARG A 475 -15.20 11.98 17.64
N GLU A 476 -15.13 10.91 16.89
CA GLU A 476 -15.71 10.83 15.58
C GLU A 476 -17.24 10.73 15.65
N LYS A 477 -17.90 11.44 14.75
CA LYS A 477 -19.33 11.36 14.50
C LYS A 477 -19.60 10.14 13.63
N LEU A 478 -20.07 9.07 14.26
CA LEU A 478 -20.29 7.76 13.63
C LEU A 478 -21.75 7.48 13.26
N GLY A 479 -22.68 8.38 13.63
CA GLY A 479 -24.12 8.14 13.57
C GLY A 479 -24.73 8.04 14.98
N SER A 480 -26.05 8.21 15.09
CA SER A 480 -26.74 8.22 16.39
C SER A 480 -26.73 6.85 17.07
N ASP A 481 -26.74 5.79 16.28
CA ASP A 481 -26.81 4.38 16.67
C ASP A 481 -25.46 3.64 16.59
N HIS A 482 -24.36 4.36 16.35
CA HIS A 482 -23.01 3.80 16.33
C HIS A 482 -22.12 4.55 17.34
N LYS A 483 -21.59 3.85 18.35
CA LYS A 483 -20.68 4.44 19.36
C LYS A 483 -19.23 3.97 19.24
N ARG A 484 -18.96 3.04 18.33
CA ARG A 484 -17.64 2.51 17.98
C ARG A 484 -17.57 2.33 16.47
N ARG A 485 -16.36 2.32 15.92
CA ARG A 485 -16.16 2.00 14.51
C ARG A 485 -16.41 0.52 14.26
N ILE A 486 -17.04 0.24 13.11
CA ILE A 486 -17.13 -1.08 12.50
C ILE A 486 -16.67 -0.87 11.06
N ILE A 487 -15.44 -1.31 10.77
CA ILE A 487 -14.70 -0.99 9.55
C ILE A 487 -14.59 -2.27 8.73
N GLY A 488 -15.34 -2.37 7.64
CA GLY A 488 -15.30 -3.55 6.78
C GLY A 488 -14.33 -3.37 5.62
N TYR A 489 -13.38 -4.29 5.46
CA TYR A 489 -12.67 -4.42 4.18
C TYR A 489 -13.60 -5.06 3.14
N PHE A 490 -13.81 -4.35 2.04
CA PHE A 490 -14.54 -4.81 0.87
C PHE A 490 -13.55 -5.08 -0.27
N THR A 491 -13.41 -6.33 -0.63
CA THR A 491 -12.43 -6.78 -1.63
C THR A 491 -12.98 -6.70 -3.04
N SER A 492 -12.15 -6.22 -3.96
CA SER A 492 -12.53 -5.94 -5.34
C SER A 492 -12.74 -7.20 -6.17
N TRP A 493 -12.03 -8.29 -5.83
CA TRP A 493 -11.91 -9.52 -6.62
C TRP A 493 -13.06 -10.52 -6.42
N ARG A 494 -14.00 -10.28 -5.50
CA ARG A 494 -15.21 -11.12 -5.35
C ARG A 494 -16.35 -10.65 -6.26
N ASP A 495 -16.01 -10.30 -7.49
CA ASP A 495 -16.93 -9.76 -8.49
C ASP A 495 -17.74 -10.85 -9.22
N GLY A 496 -17.41 -12.12 -8.99
CA GLY A 496 -18.05 -13.30 -9.60
C GLY A 496 -17.58 -13.63 -11.01
N ALA A 497 -16.56 -12.95 -11.54
CA ALA A 497 -16.11 -13.13 -12.92
C ALA A 497 -15.53 -14.53 -13.20
N ASN A 498 -14.96 -15.19 -12.19
CA ASN A 498 -14.37 -16.52 -12.28
C ASN A 498 -15.37 -17.65 -11.95
N GLY A 499 -16.66 -17.34 -11.78
CA GLY A 499 -17.69 -18.32 -11.42
C GLY A 499 -17.81 -18.62 -9.92
N ALA A 500 -16.85 -18.17 -9.10
CA ALA A 500 -16.94 -18.29 -7.65
C ALA A 500 -18.05 -17.38 -7.08
N PRO A 501 -18.55 -17.66 -5.86
CA PRO A 501 -19.47 -16.79 -5.15
C PRO A 501 -19.08 -15.31 -5.16
N ARG A 502 -19.99 -14.46 -5.65
CA ARG A 502 -19.83 -13.01 -5.67
C ARG A 502 -20.22 -12.37 -4.34
N TYR A 503 -19.55 -11.27 -3.99
CA TYR A 503 -19.92 -10.35 -2.92
C TYR A 503 -19.71 -8.92 -3.43
N LEU A 504 -20.81 -8.21 -3.71
CA LEU A 504 -20.81 -6.88 -4.30
C LEU A 504 -21.09 -5.80 -3.24
N ALA A 505 -20.93 -4.53 -3.61
CA ALA A 505 -21.25 -3.42 -2.72
C ALA A 505 -22.72 -3.40 -2.26
N SER A 506 -23.63 -4.04 -3.00
CA SER A 506 -25.04 -4.24 -2.61
C SER A 506 -25.23 -5.24 -1.46
N ASP A 507 -24.26 -6.11 -1.22
CA ASP A 507 -24.33 -7.16 -0.19
C ASP A 507 -23.76 -6.69 1.16
N ILE A 508 -23.14 -5.51 1.17
CA ILE A 508 -22.60 -4.87 2.37
C ILE A 508 -23.73 -4.53 3.35
N PRO A 509 -23.60 -4.83 4.66
CA PRO A 509 -24.57 -4.44 5.67
C PRO A 509 -24.47 -2.95 6.04
N TRP A 510 -24.79 -2.05 5.10
CA TRP A 510 -24.60 -0.59 5.21
C TRP A 510 -25.19 0.06 6.46
N ASN A 511 -26.21 -0.54 7.07
CA ASN A 511 -26.84 -0.04 8.30
C ASN A 511 -26.15 -0.48 9.60
N LYS A 512 -25.13 -1.34 9.52
CA LYS A 512 -24.41 -1.92 10.67
C LYS A 512 -22.92 -1.57 10.68
N ILE A 513 -22.45 -0.86 9.66
CA ILE A 513 -21.05 -0.48 9.52
C ILE A 513 -20.90 1.04 9.61
N THR A 514 -19.71 1.50 9.97
CA THR A 514 -19.41 2.94 9.95
C THR A 514 -18.40 3.30 8.87
N HIS A 515 -17.55 2.36 8.46
CA HIS A 515 -16.54 2.57 7.44
C HIS A 515 -16.42 1.37 6.51
N ILE A 516 -16.02 1.66 5.26
CA ILE A 516 -15.62 0.67 4.26
C ILE A 516 -14.22 1.03 3.81
N ASN A 517 -13.30 0.08 3.93
CA ASN A 517 -11.99 0.14 3.28
C ASN A 517 -12.06 -0.67 1.98
N TYR A 518 -11.89 -0.02 0.84
CA TYR A 518 -11.89 -0.69 -0.47
C TYR A 518 -10.52 -1.33 -0.74
N ALA A 519 -10.47 -2.65 -0.87
CA ALA A 519 -9.26 -3.43 -1.10
C ALA A 519 -9.19 -3.96 -2.55
N PHE A 520 -8.16 -3.66 -3.34
CA PHE A 520 -7.13 -2.67 -3.09
C PHE A 520 -6.95 -1.77 -4.30
N ALA A 521 -6.45 -0.57 -4.03
CA ALA A 521 -5.70 0.20 -4.99
C ALA A 521 -4.20 -0.10 -4.82
N HIS A 522 -3.39 0.25 -5.80
CA HIS A 522 -1.94 0.04 -5.81
C HIS A 522 -1.19 1.29 -6.27
N ILE A 523 0.15 1.20 -6.31
CA ILE A 523 1.02 2.21 -6.87
C ILE A 523 1.45 1.79 -8.28
N ASP A 524 1.07 2.57 -9.28
CA ASP A 524 1.43 2.32 -10.68
C ASP A 524 2.91 2.66 -10.99
N SER A 525 3.33 2.45 -12.24
CA SER A 525 4.71 2.71 -12.68
C SER A 525 5.08 4.20 -12.70
N GLN A 526 4.10 5.10 -12.57
CA GLN A 526 4.27 6.55 -12.50
C GLN A 526 4.23 7.05 -11.04
N ASN A 527 4.29 6.16 -10.05
CA ASN A 527 4.19 6.46 -8.63
C ASN A 527 2.84 7.06 -8.22
N LYS A 528 1.74 6.74 -8.91
CA LYS A 528 0.41 7.24 -8.58
C LYS A 528 -0.48 6.13 -8.02
N VAL A 529 -1.46 6.50 -7.20
CA VAL A 529 -2.51 5.57 -6.81
C VAL A 529 -3.35 5.19 -8.02
N SER A 530 -3.60 3.90 -8.20
CA SER A 530 -4.35 3.34 -9.34
C SER A 530 -5.19 2.14 -8.92
N VAL A 531 -6.23 1.89 -9.71
CA VAL A 531 -7.05 0.67 -9.66
C VAL A 531 -7.10 -0.02 -11.04
N GLY A 532 -6.09 0.24 -11.89
CA GLY A 532 -6.06 -0.24 -13.28
C GLY A 532 -6.86 0.63 -14.27
N GLY A 533 -6.93 0.17 -15.52
CA GLY A 533 -7.58 0.89 -16.62
C GLY A 533 -9.12 0.91 -16.51
N ASN A 534 -9.78 1.91 -17.10
CA ASN A 534 -11.25 1.93 -17.20
C ASN A 534 -11.73 1.00 -18.33
N ILE A 535 -11.60 -0.30 -18.11
CA ILE A 535 -11.97 -1.36 -19.05
C ILE A 535 -13.10 -2.22 -18.48
N PRO A 536 -13.94 -2.87 -19.32
CA PRO A 536 -15.11 -3.62 -18.85
C PRO A 536 -14.83 -4.74 -17.84
N THR A 537 -13.60 -5.24 -17.77
CA THR A 537 -13.17 -6.28 -16.82
C THR A 537 -12.73 -5.72 -15.47
N ASN A 538 -12.46 -4.42 -15.36
CA ASN A 538 -12.01 -3.80 -14.12
C ASN A 538 -13.20 -3.67 -13.14
N PRO A 539 -13.17 -4.39 -12.01
CA PRO A 539 -14.28 -4.40 -11.06
C PRO A 539 -14.48 -3.06 -10.33
N ALA A 540 -13.45 -2.22 -10.23
CA ALA A 540 -13.54 -0.94 -9.53
C ALA A 540 -14.38 0.09 -10.30
N ILE A 541 -14.10 0.27 -11.59
CA ILE A 541 -14.60 1.41 -12.38
C ILE A 541 -15.21 1.08 -13.73
N GLY A 542 -15.05 -0.14 -14.25
CA GLY A 542 -15.47 -0.48 -15.62
C GLY A 542 -16.50 -1.60 -15.74
N ARG A 543 -16.55 -2.53 -14.77
CA ARG A 543 -17.48 -3.67 -14.80
C ARG A 543 -18.91 -3.29 -14.47
N GLU A 544 -19.86 -4.02 -15.06
CA GLU A 544 -21.27 -4.00 -14.68
C GLU A 544 -21.74 -5.41 -14.29
N TRP A 545 -22.84 -5.50 -13.54
CA TRP A 545 -23.47 -6.76 -13.14
C TRP A 545 -24.95 -6.81 -13.56
N PRO A 546 -25.23 -6.98 -14.87
CA PRO A 546 -26.61 -6.99 -15.38
C PRO A 546 -27.46 -8.07 -14.72
N GLY A 547 -28.70 -7.72 -14.35
CA GLY A 547 -29.65 -8.66 -13.76
C GLY A 547 -29.39 -9.02 -12.29
N VAL A 548 -28.38 -8.42 -11.64
CA VAL A 548 -28.16 -8.58 -10.19
C VAL A 548 -28.89 -7.46 -9.45
N PRO A 549 -29.96 -7.75 -8.68
CA PRO A 549 -30.73 -6.73 -7.98
C PRO A 549 -29.86 -5.91 -7.02
N GLY A 550 -30.00 -4.58 -7.06
CA GLY A 550 -29.23 -3.65 -6.23
C GLY A 550 -27.89 -3.23 -6.82
N ALA A 551 -27.36 -3.99 -7.78
CA ALA A 551 -26.10 -3.71 -8.48
C ALA A 551 -26.31 -2.90 -9.78
N GLU A 552 -27.46 -2.27 -9.97
CA GLU A 552 -27.70 -1.36 -11.10
C GLU A 552 -26.85 -0.10 -10.92
N MET A 553 -26.16 0.30 -11.99
CA MET A 553 -25.29 1.48 -11.99
C MET A 553 -26.12 2.76 -11.87
N ASP A 554 -25.69 3.69 -11.02
CA ASP A 554 -26.23 5.05 -10.98
C ASP A 554 -25.68 5.85 -12.19
N PRO A 555 -26.54 6.29 -13.12
CA PRO A 555 -26.12 6.99 -14.34
C PRO A 555 -25.54 8.39 -14.06
N ALA A 556 -25.66 8.91 -12.84
CA ALA A 556 -25.05 10.18 -12.45
C ALA A 556 -23.51 10.13 -12.37
N TYR A 557 -22.92 8.94 -12.36
CA TYR A 557 -21.46 8.78 -12.36
C TYR A 557 -20.94 8.36 -13.74
N SER A 558 -19.83 8.97 -14.17
CA SER A 558 -19.17 8.68 -15.44
C SER A 558 -18.35 7.37 -15.42
N TYR A 559 -18.35 6.66 -14.30
CA TYR A 559 -17.67 5.38 -14.08
C TYR A 559 -18.68 4.33 -13.59
N LYS A 560 -18.34 3.07 -13.79
CA LYS A 560 -19.12 1.88 -13.42
C LYS A 560 -18.48 1.19 -12.20
N GLY A 561 -18.65 -0.12 -12.10
CA GLY A 561 -18.00 -0.96 -11.11
C GLY A 561 -18.42 -0.67 -9.68
N HIS A 562 -17.61 -1.18 -8.75
CA HIS A 562 -17.80 -1.03 -7.33
C HIS A 562 -17.83 0.43 -6.90
N PHE A 563 -17.06 1.33 -7.53
CA PHE A 563 -17.03 2.75 -7.14
C PHE A 563 -18.35 3.45 -7.43
N ASN A 564 -19.03 3.09 -8.53
CA ASN A 564 -20.38 3.56 -8.79
C ASN A 564 -21.33 3.11 -7.67
N LEU A 565 -21.32 1.81 -7.34
CA LEU A 565 -22.20 1.24 -6.32
C LEU A 565 -21.91 1.79 -4.92
N LEU A 566 -20.65 1.89 -4.51
CA LEU A 566 -20.26 2.47 -3.23
C LEU A 566 -20.79 3.89 -3.08
N ASN A 567 -20.71 4.70 -4.14
CA ASN A 567 -21.24 6.06 -4.10
C ASN A 567 -22.78 6.10 -4.15
N LYS A 568 -23.43 5.21 -4.90
CA LYS A 568 -24.90 5.00 -4.87
C LYS A 568 -25.39 4.69 -3.45
N PHE A 569 -24.76 3.74 -2.77
CA PHE A 569 -25.16 3.35 -1.41
C PHE A 569 -24.74 4.36 -0.34
N LYS A 570 -23.61 5.04 -0.49
CA LYS A 570 -23.22 6.14 0.42
C LYS A 570 -24.21 7.30 0.40
N LYS A 571 -24.86 7.60 -0.74
CA LYS A 571 -26.00 8.55 -0.78
C LYS A 571 -27.16 8.11 0.10
N GLN A 572 -27.42 6.80 0.19
CA GLN A 572 -28.48 6.21 1.01
C GLN A 572 -28.06 6.10 2.49
N HIS A 573 -26.76 5.99 2.75
CA HIS A 573 -26.16 5.83 4.08
C HIS A 573 -25.08 6.90 4.35
N PRO A 574 -25.45 8.19 4.47
CA PRO A 574 -24.50 9.30 4.50
C PRO A 574 -23.58 9.35 5.73
N HIS A 575 -23.82 8.51 6.74
CA HIS A 575 -22.95 8.36 7.91
C HIS A 575 -21.76 7.42 7.66
N VAL A 576 -21.85 6.53 6.65
CA VAL A 576 -20.81 5.56 6.32
C VAL A 576 -19.71 6.24 5.52
N LYS A 577 -18.46 6.03 5.94
CA LYS A 577 -17.27 6.61 5.29
C LYS A 577 -16.56 5.57 4.45
N THR A 578 -16.25 5.91 3.21
CA THR A 578 -15.48 5.03 2.30
C THR A 578 -14.04 5.51 2.23
N LEU A 579 -13.06 4.66 2.49
CA LEU A 579 -11.63 4.91 2.28
C LEU A 579 -11.10 3.97 1.19
N VAL A 580 -10.15 4.46 0.41
CA VAL A 580 -9.38 3.61 -0.51
C VAL A 580 -8.19 3.05 0.25
N SER A 581 -8.08 1.72 0.33
CA SER A 581 -6.89 1.06 0.89
C SER A 581 -5.89 0.81 -0.22
N ILE A 582 -4.65 1.25 0.00
CA ILE A 582 -3.59 1.24 -1.00
C ILE A 582 -2.48 0.30 -0.51
N GLY A 583 -2.17 -0.74 -1.28
CA GLY A 583 -1.14 -1.74 -0.97
C GLY A 583 -1.72 -3.12 -0.63
N GLY A 584 -1.57 -3.54 0.61
CA GLY A 584 -1.82 -4.90 1.07
C GLY A 584 -0.67 -5.85 0.73
N TRP A 585 -0.75 -7.09 1.20
CA TRP A 585 0.32 -8.08 1.06
C TRP A 585 0.79 -8.30 -0.40
N ALA A 586 -0.12 -8.39 -1.36
CA ALA A 586 0.23 -8.69 -2.76
C ALA A 586 0.72 -7.47 -3.54
N GLU A 587 0.23 -6.26 -3.25
CA GLU A 587 0.46 -5.06 -4.06
C GLU A 587 1.26 -3.96 -3.32
N THR A 588 1.89 -4.28 -2.18
CA THR A 588 2.83 -3.34 -1.52
C THR A 588 4.03 -3.02 -2.42
N GLY A 589 4.73 -4.02 -2.96
CA GLY A 589 5.89 -3.85 -3.84
C GLY A 589 5.61 -4.04 -5.33
N GLY A 590 4.35 -4.02 -5.75
CA GLY A 590 3.97 -4.26 -7.15
C GLY A 590 2.49 -3.99 -7.38
N TYR A 591 1.97 -4.40 -8.54
CA TYR A 591 0.54 -4.35 -8.84
C TYR A 591 0.12 -5.49 -9.73
N ILE A 592 -1.15 -5.85 -9.72
CA ILE A 592 -1.73 -6.79 -10.68
C ILE A 592 -2.18 -6.01 -11.92
N ASP A 593 -1.64 -6.35 -13.09
CA ASP A 593 -2.01 -5.71 -14.35
C ASP A 593 -3.39 -6.18 -14.85
N ASP A 594 -3.90 -5.55 -15.92
CA ASP A 594 -5.20 -5.87 -16.50
C ASP A 594 -5.30 -7.31 -17.06
N ASN A 595 -4.18 -8.04 -17.16
CA ASN A 595 -4.13 -9.45 -17.55
C ASN A 595 -4.08 -10.40 -16.34
N GLY A 596 -4.18 -9.88 -15.11
CA GLY A 596 -4.10 -10.66 -13.88
C GLY A 596 -2.68 -11.05 -13.49
N LYS A 597 -1.64 -10.44 -14.09
CA LYS A 597 -0.24 -10.76 -13.78
C LYS A 597 0.34 -9.73 -12.83
N ARG A 598 1.08 -10.19 -11.81
CA ARG A 598 1.85 -9.30 -10.93
C ARG A 598 3.03 -8.66 -11.66
N VAL A 599 3.08 -7.33 -11.63
CA VAL A 599 4.20 -6.50 -12.04
C VAL A 599 4.98 -6.07 -10.80
N ALA A 600 6.22 -6.53 -10.67
CA ALA A 600 7.12 -6.19 -9.56
C ALA A 600 7.75 -4.80 -9.78
N SER A 601 6.98 -3.74 -9.59
CA SER A 601 7.42 -2.33 -9.78
C SER A 601 8.25 -1.77 -8.61
N GLY A 602 8.25 -2.46 -7.48
CA GLY A 602 8.76 -1.99 -6.19
C GLY A 602 7.75 -1.17 -5.39
N GLY A 603 6.63 -0.75 -6.00
CA GLY A 603 5.51 -0.07 -5.35
C GLY A 603 5.94 0.95 -4.29
N PHE A 604 5.49 0.72 -3.07
CA PHE A 604 5.80 1.55 -1.91
C PHE A 604 7.30 1.66 -1.61
N TYR A 605 8.07 0.57 -1.77
CA TYR A 605 9.50 0.54 -1.49
C TYR A 605 10.31 1.48 -2.39
N THR A 606 9.94 1.58 -3.67
CA THR A 606 10.62 2.44 -4.65
C THR A 606 10.03 3.85 -4.64
N MET A 607 8.71 4.00 -4.61
CA MET A 607 8.02 5.29 -4.58
C MET A 607 8.46 6.13 -3.37
N ALA A 608 8.50 5.54 -2.18
CA ALA A 608 8.87 6.25 -0.95
C ALA A 608 10.37 6.56 -0.83
N SER A 609 11.21 6.07 -1.76
CA SER A 609 12.66 6.28 -1.72
C SER A 609 13.08 7.71 -2.08
N THR A 610 12.20 8.52 -2.68
CA THR A 610 12.50 9.90 -3.07
C THR A 610 11.37 10.85 -2.69
N ASP A 611 11.72 12.11 -2.38
CA ASP A 611 10.72 13.13 -2.07
C ASP A 611 9.80 13.42 -3.30
N ALA A 612 10.32 13.28 -4.52
CA ALA A 612 9.52 13.45 -5.75
C ALA A 612 8.49 12.32 -5.93
N GLY A 613 8.86 11.07 -5.67
CA GLY A 613 7.94 9.92 -5.68
C GLY A 613 6.84 10.08 -4.64
N ILE A 614 7.21 10.44 -3.39
CA ILE A 614 6.25 10.72 -2.31
C ILE A 614 5.27 11.83 -2.70
N ASN A 615 5.75 12.95 -3.26
CA ASN A 615 4.88 14.04 -3.68
C ASN A 615 3.94 13.64 -4.82
N THR A 616 4.46 12.93 -5.83
CA THR A 616 3.65 12.42 -6.95
C THR A 616 2.53 11.52 -6.45
N PHE A 617 2.86 10.61 -5.54
CA PHE A 617 1.88 9.73 -4.93
C PHE A 617 0.86 10.51 -4.10
N ALA A 618 1.31 11.38 -3.18
CA ALA A 618 0.42 12.11 -2.30
C ALA A 618 -0.53 13.05 -3.06
N ASP A 619 -0.05 13.71 -4.12
CA ASP A 619 -0.90 14.53 -5.00
C ASP A 619 -1.92 13.64 -5.73
N SER A 620 -1.51 12.48 -6.24
CA SER A 620 -2.43 11.54 -6.89
C SER A 620 -3.49 10.98 -5.93
N VAL A 621 -3.16 10.79 -4.64
CA VAL A 621 -4.12 10.35 -3.63
C VAL A 621 -5.21 11.42 -3.43
N VAL A 622 -4.83 12.70 -3.35
CA VAL A 622 -5.79 13.82 -3.28
C VAL A 622 -6.70 13.83 -4.51
N ASP A 623 -6.13 13.67 -5.70
CA ASP A 623 -6.91 13.63 -6.95
C ASP A 623 -7.87 12.42 -6.97
N PHE A 624 -7.42 11.27 -6.50
CA PHE A 624 -8.20 10.04 -6.46
C PHE A 624 -9.40 10.15 -5.50
N VAL A 625 -9.18 10.65 -4.28
CA VAL A 625 -10.27 10.82 -3.30
C VAL A 625 -11.30 11.84 -3.76
N ARG A 626 -10.88 12.89 -4.47
CA ARG A 626 -11.77 13.88 -5.09
C ARG A 626 -12.56 13.27 -6.24
N LYS A 627 -11.87 12.63 -7.19
CA LYS A 627 -12.46 12.05 -8.41
C LYS A 627 -13.53 11.02 -8.10
N TYR A 628 -13.27 10.11 -7.16
CA TYR A 628 -14.17 9.01 -6.83
C TYR A 628 -14.96 9.24 -5.54
N GLY A 629 -14.86 10.44 -4.93
CA GLY A 629 -15.67 10.85 -3.80
C GLY A 629 -15.40 10.12 -2.48
N PHE A 630 -14.22 9.51 -2.31
CA PHE A 630 -13.82 8.88 -1.04
C PHE A 630 -13.74 9.90 0.12
N ASN A 631 -13.81 9.40 1.35
CA ASN A 631 -13.69 10.17 2.59
C ASN A 631 -12.25 10.24 3.10
N GLY A 632 -11.33 9.50 2.49
CA GLY A 632 -9.93 9.44 2.89
C GLY A 632 -9.18 8.32 2.20
N ALA A 633 -7.94 8.12 2.63
CA ALA A 633 -7.07 7.05 2.19
C ALA A 633 -6.56 6.25 3.40
N ASP A 634 -6.45 4.95 3.19
CA ASP A 634 -5.90 3.99 4.13
C ASP A 634 -4.62 3.41 3.53
N ILE A 635 -3.51 3.54 4.23
CA ILE A 635 -2.21 3.06 3.75
C ILE A 635 -1.95 1.68 4.33
N ASP A 636 -1.84 0.68 3.46
CA ASP A 636 -1.58 -0.70 3.83
C ASP A 636 -0.21 -1.12 3.29
N TYR A 637 0.84 -0.53 3.90
CA TYR A 637 2.24 -0.77 3.52
C TYR A 637 2.76 -1.99 4.29
N GLU A 638 2.93 -3.12 3.62
CA GLU A 638 3.34 -4.41 4.21
C GLU A 638 4.74 -4.90 3.77
N TYR A 639 5.85 -4.56 4.43
CA TYR A 639 5.99 -3.68 5.59
C TYR A 639 7.20 -2.75 5.51
N ALA A 640 7.04 -1.53 6.03
CA ALA A 640 8.12 -0.54 6.19
C ALA A 640 8.97 -0.86 7.44
N THR A 641 9.55 -2.05 7.50
CA THR A 641 10.31 -2.53 8.67
C THR A 641 11.76 -2.86 8.31
N SER A 642 12.66 -2.63 9.25
CA SER A 642 14.06 -3.00 9.12
C SER A 642 14.36 -4.46 9.51
N MET A 643 13.36 -5.29 9.81
CA MET A 643 13.54 -6.74 9.97
C MET A 643 13.88 -7.40 8.62
N ASN A 644 14.73 -8.42 8.61
CA ASN A 644 15.01 -9.15 7.36
C ASN A 644 13.82 -10.00 6.92
N TYR A 645 13.61 -10.12 5.60
CA TYR A 645 12.61 -11.05 5.03
C TYR A 645 11.20 -10.90 5.63
N ALA A 646 10.79 -9.66 5.90
CA ALA A 646 9.58 -9.35 6.66
C ALA A 646 8.36 -8.97 5.81
N GLY A 647 8.57 -8.59 4.54
CA GLY A 647 7.49 -8.30 3.59
C GLY A 647 7.16 -9.51 2.71
N ASN A 648 6.39 -9.26 1.65
CA ASN A 648 6.11 -10.27 0.64
C ASN A 648 7.44 -10.79 0.01
N PRO A 649 7.61 -12.11 -0.18
CA PRO A 649 8.81 -12.68 -0.79
C PRO A 649 9.13 -12.14 -2.17
N ASP A 650 8.12 -11.78 -2.96
CA ASP A 650 8.30 -11.18 -4.29
C ASP A 650 8.91 -9.77 -4.22
N ASP A 651 8.91 -9.15 -3.04
CA ASP A 651 9.39 -7.79 -2.80
C ASP A 651 10.76 -7.76 -2.13
N PHE A 652 11.38 -8.90 -1.84
CA PHE A 652 12.68 -8.97 -1.16
C PHE A 652 13.81 -8.24 -1.89
N SER A 653 13.78 -8.23 -3.23
CA SER A 653 14.74 -7.49 -4.06
C SER A 653 14.64 -5.97 -3.87
N PHE A 654 13.47 -5.45 -3.47
CA PHE A 654 13.25 -4.03 -3.20
C PHE A 654 13.41 -3.69 -1.71
N SER A 655 12.82 -4.50 -0.85
CA SER A 655 12.72 -4.26 0.60
C SER A 655 14.06 -4.48 1.33
N ASN A 656 14.74 -5.61 1.09
CA ASN A 656 15.96 -5.97 1.83
C ASN A 656 17.09 -4.94 1.68
N PRO A 657 17.40 -4.42 0.47
CA PRO A 657 18.42 -3.38 0.32
C PRO A 657 18.08 -2.05 1.00
N ARG A 658 16.80 -1.82 1.35
CA ARG A 658 16.30 -0.55 1.90
C ARG A 658 16.00 -0.60 3.40
N ARG A 659 16.14 -1.75 4.05
CA ARG A 659 15.73 -1.98 5.45
C ARG A 659 16.09 -0.85 6.41
N ALA A 660 17.32 -0.32 6.34
CA ALA A 660 17.79 0.73 7.23
C ALA A 660 17.08 2.09 7.04
N THR A 661 16.42 2.33 5.91
CA THR A 661 15.78 3.61 5.56
C THR A 661 14.26 3.55 5.48
N LEU A 662 13.66 2.35 5.45
CA LEU A 662 12.22 2.18 5.22
C LEU A 662 11.35 2.97 6.21
N MET A 663 11.62 2.88 7.51
CA MET A 663 10.80 3.59 8.50
C MET A 663 10.92 5.11 8.35
N GLY A 664 12.13 5.63 8.13
CA GLY A 664 12.34 7.07 7.89
C GLY A 664 11.62 7.58 6.63
N GLN A 665 11.63 6.79 5.55
CA GLN A 665 10.87 7.07 4.32
C GLN A 665 9.36 7.02 4.57
N TYR A 666 8.89 6.07 5.36
CA TYR A 666 7.49 5.96 5.72
C TYR A 666 6.99 7.15 6.56
N VAL A 667 7.82 7.64 7.50
CA VAL A 667 7.54 8.87 8.24
C VAL A 667 7.36 10.08 7.31
N LYS A 668 8.22 10.23 6.30
CA LYS A 668 8.11 11.30 5.30
C LYS A 668 6.84 11.17 4.48
N LEU A 669 6.52 9.95 4.03
CA LEU A 669 5.31 9.66 3.25
C LEU A 669 4.05 10.06 4.02
N MET A 670 3.89 9.56 5.26
CA MET A 670 2.69 9.80 6.05
C MET A 670 2.53 11.26 6.45
N LYS A 671 3.64 11.96 6.73
CA LYS A 671 3.61 13.41 6.95
C LYS A 671 3.11 14.14 5.69
N THR A 672 3.68 13.83 4.53
CA THR A 672 3.34 14.50 3.26
C THR A 672 1.88 14.24 2.89
N LEU A 673 1.39 13.02 3.04
CA LEU A 673 -0.03 12.68 2.84
C LEU A 673 -0.94 13.51 3.75
N ARG A 674 -0.62 13.60 5.05
CA ARG A 674 -1.40 14.41 6.00
C ARG A 674 -1.42 15.88 5.61
N GLU A 675 -0.28 16.44 5.20
CA GLU A 675 -0.17 17.83 4.77
C GLU A 675 -0.99 18.12 3.50
N LYS A 676 -0.93 17.23 2.51
CA LYS A 676 -1.70 17.35 1.27
C LYS A 676 -3.20 17.16 1.49
N LEU A 677 -3.60 16.20 2.31
CA LEU A 677 -5.00 15.96 2.67
C LEU A 677 -5.57 17.08 3.55
N ASP A 678 -4.79 17.67 4.46
CA ASP A 678 -5.20 18.85 5.23
C ASP A 678 -5.46 20.05 4.33
N ALA A 679 -4.53 20.33 3.40
CA ALA A 679 -4.67 21.42 2.44
C ALA A 679 -5.90 21.22 1.54
N ALA A 680 -6.07 20.01 1.00
CA ALA A 680 -7.27 19.65 0.24
C ALA A 680 -8.53 19.77 1.09
N SER A 681 -8.48 19.37 2.36
CA SER A 681 -9.64 19.43 3.24
C SER A 681 -10.11 20.85 3.52
N ALA A 682 -9.14 21.75 3.74
CA ALA A 682 -9.41 23.18 3.94
C ALA A 682 -9.94 23.83 2.65
N ALA A 683 -9.36 23.49 1.49
CA ALA A 683 -9.79 24.02 0.20
C ALA A 683 -11.20 23.56 -0.18
N ASP A 684 -11.53 22.30 0.08
CA ASP A 684 -12.80 21.70 -0.34
C ASP A 684 -13.92 21.92 0.69
N GLY A 685 -13.60 22.46 1.87
CA GLY A 685 -14.53 22.50 3.00
C GLY A 685 -15.05 21.09 3.34
N LYS A 686 -14.23 20.06 3.19
CA LYS A 686 -14.56 18.65 3.46
C LYS A 686 -13.38 17.98 4.14
N TYR A 687 -13.58 17.33 5.27
CA TYR A 687 -12.46 16.64 5.94
C TYR A 687 -12.11 15.30 5.26
N TYR A 688 -10.83 15.11 4.91
CA TYR A 688 -10.28 13.86 4.39
C TYR A 688 -9.42 13.14 5.45
N MET A 689 -9.75 11.86 5.68
CA MET A 689 -9.07 11.00 6.64
C MET A 689 -7.80 10.38 6.08
N LEU A 690 -6.82 10.16 6.97
CA LEU A 690 -5.64 9.34 6.71
C LEU A 690 -5.55 8.23 7.77
N THR A 691 -5.56 6.98 7.33
CA THR A 691 -5.53 5.81 8.21
C THR A 691 -4.48 4.82 7.75
N VAL A 692 -4.29 3.76 8.53
CA VAL A 692 -3.32 2.70 8.24
C VAL A 692 -3.89 1.35 8.65
N ALA A 693 -3.53 0.31 7.90
CA ALA A 693 -3.48 -1.06 8.40
C ALA A 693 -2.07 -1.30 8.99
N ALA A 694 -1.98 -1.40 10.32
CA ALA A 694 -0.70 -1.53 11.01
C ALA A 694 -0.47 -2.96 11.52
N PRO A 695 0.78 -3.46 11.53
CA PRO A 695 1.07 -4.79 12.03
C PRO A 695 0.84 -4.90 13.53
N ALA A 696 0.37 -6.08 13.97
CA ALA A 696 0.27 -6.44 15.39
C ALA A 696 1.49 -7.22 15.92
N SER A 697 2.35 -7.70 15.03
CA SER A 697 3.52 -8.51 15.39
C SER A 697 4.60 -7.68 16.10
N GLY A 698 4.97 -8.09 17.31
CA GLY A 698 6.12 -7.52 18.02
C GLY A 698 7.45 -7.75 17.32
N TRP A 699 7.56 -8.74 16.44
CA TRP A 699 8.74 -8.93 15.60
C TRP A 699 8.83 -7.84 14.52
N LEU A 700 7.74 -7.59 13.77
CA LEU A 700 7.69 -6.51 12.77
C LEU A 700 7.93 -5.13 13.39
N LEU A 701 7.24 -4.83 14.49
CA LEU A 701 7.30 -3.54 15.18
C LEU A 701 8.69 -3.23 15.76
N ARG A 702 9.51 -4.25 16.05
CA ARG A 702 10.90 -4.05 16.48
C ARG A 702 11.77 -3.37 15.42
N GLY A 703 11.48 -3.64 14.15
CA GLY A 703 12.15 -3.01 13.01
C GLY A 703 11.52 -1.69 12.55
N GLN A 704 10.42 -1.25 13.18
CA GLN A 704 9.70 -0.02 12.87
C GLN A 704 9.96 1.11 13.89
N GLU A 705 11.15 1.08 14.52
CA GLU A 705 11.60 2.09 15.47
C GLU A 705 10.58 2.32 16.62
N SER A 706 9.94 3.49 16.66
CA SER A 706 8.84 3.79 17.59
C SER A 706 7.52 4.11 16.87
N HIS A 707 7.42 3.75 15.59
CA HIS A 707 6.23 3.94 14.77
C HIS A 707 5.76 5.42 14.74
N GLN A 708 6.69 6.33 14.45
CA GLN A 708 6.51 7.79 14.52
C GLN A 708 5.38 8.33 13.64
N ILE A 709 4.89 7.52 12.69
CA ILE A 709 3.76 7.87 11.82
C ILE A 709 2.44 8.02 12.57
N THR A 710 2.30 7.45 13.78
CA THR A 710 1.05 7.45 14.56
C THR A 710 0.46 8.84 14.77
N GLN A 711 1.29 9.89 14.82
CA GLN A 711 0.81 11.27 14.97
C GLN A 711 0.02 11.79 13.75
N TYR A 712 0.20 11.21 12.56
CA TYR A 712 -0.44 11.70 11.32
C TYR A 712 -1.80 11.07 11.03
N LEU A 713 -2.19 10.05 11.81
CA LEU A 713 -3.31 9.17 11.49
C LEU A 713 -4.60 9.57 12.22
N ASP A 714 -5.72 9.62 11.52
CA ASP A 714 -7.03 9.75 12.15
C ASP A 714 -7.29 8.58 13.13
N TYR A 715 -7.00 7.36 12.69
CA TYR A 715 -7.00 6.15 13.52
C TYR A 715 -6.14 5.05 12.91
N ILE A 716 -5.90 4.00 13.70
CA ILE A 716 -5.07 2.83 13.37
C ILE A 716 -5.98 1.61 13.32
N ASN A 717 -5.96 0.89 12.20
CA ASN A 717 -6.52 -0.44 12.08
C ASN A 717 -5.42 -1.45 12.35
N MET A 718 -5.42 -2.09 13.51
CA MET A 718 -4.38 -3.08 13.82
C MET A 718 -4.76 -4.41 13.18
N MET A 719 -3.85 -5.01 12.42
CA MET A 719 -4.00 -6.36 11.88
C MET A 719 -3.73 -7.39 12.96
N THR A 720 -4.60 -7.45 13.98
CA THR A 720 -4.54 -8.40 15.11
C THR A 720 -5.11 -9.77 14.73
N TYR A 721 -4.72 -10.23 13.56
CA TYR A 721 -4.97 -11.53 12.95
C TYR A 721 -3.74 -11.91 12.15
N ASP A 722 -3.73 -13.10 11.55
CA ASP A 722 -2.54 -13.71 10.96
C ASP A 722 -1.34 -13.72 11.93
N LEU A 723 -1.65 -13.91 13.23
CA LEU A 723 -0.63 -14.05 14.28
C LEU A 723 0.01 -15.44 14.24
N HIS A 724 -0.76 -16.45 13.82
CA HIS A 724 -0.32 -17.82 13.57
C HIS A 724 -0.94 -18.32 12.26
N GLY A 725 -0.16 -19.02 11.46
CA GLY A 725 -0.61 -19.59 10.17
C GLY A 725 0.43 -20.52 9.54
N ALA A 726 0.04 -21.17 8.44
CA ALA A 726 0.81 -22.25 7.81
C ALA A 726 2.18 -21.84 7.22
N TRP A 727 2.55 -20.56 7.25
CA TRP A 727 3.91 -20.13 6.92
C TRP A 727 4.96 -20.71 7.88
N ASN A 728 4.56 -21.12 9.09
CA ASN A 728 5.41 -21.86 10.02
C ASN A 728 4.69 -23.09 10.61
N HIS A 729 5.41 -23.92 11.36
CA HIS A 729 4.87 -25.17 11.90
C HIS A 729 4.11 -25.05 13.23
N PHE A 730 4.01 -23.85 13.83
CA PHE A 730 3.43 -23.66 15.15
C PHE A 730 1.91 -23.53 15.04
N VAL A 731 1.18 -24.52 15.55
CA VAL A 731 -0.28 -24.56 15.43
C VAL A 731 -0.90 -23.74 16.55
N GLY A 732 -1.61 -22.68 16.19
CA GLY A 732 -2.19 -21.74 17.15
C GLY A 732 -3.34 -20.91 16.58
N PRO A 733 -3.99 -20.09 17.42
CA PRO A 733 -5.07 -19.22 16.96
C PRO A 733 -4.57 -18.11 16.05
N ASN A 734 -5.31 -17.87 14.97
CA ASN A 734 -5.09 -16.79 14.01
C ASN A 734 -5.11 -15.40 14.69
N ALA A 735 -6.01 -15.21 15.66
CA ALA A 735 -6.30 -13.91 16.27
C ALA A 735 -6.60 -14.02 17.77
N ALA A 736 -5.65 -14.51 18.57
CA ALA A 736 -5.80 -14.55 20.03
C ALA A 736 -6.04 -13.15 20.60
N LEU A 737 -7.01 -13.02 21.52
CA LEU A 737 -7.25 -11.78 22.25
C LEU A 737 -6.16 -11.54 23.31
N PHE A 738 -5.83 -12.58 24.08
CA PHE A 738 -4.84 -12.52 25.16
C PHE A 738 -3.78 -13.61 25.03
N ASP A 739 -2.69 -13.42 25.76
CA ASP A 739 -1.69 -14.44 26.05
C ASP A 739 -2.23 -15.49 27.05
N ASP A 740 -1.82 -16.75 26.92
CA ASP A 740 -2.10 -17.83 27.87
C ASP A 740 -0.86 -18.40 28.57
N GLY A 741 0.33 -17.83 28.28
CA GLY A 741 1.63 -18.28 28.77
C GLY A 741 2.16 -19.55 28.10
N LYS A 742 1.52 -20.03 27.03
CA LYS A 742 1.82 -21.34 26.41
C LYS A 742 2.01 -21.29 24.90
N ASP A 743 1.88 -20.12 24.26
CA ASP A 743 2.21 -19.95 22.84
C ASP A 743 3.57 -20.57 22.52
N ILE A 744 3.55 -21.64 21.71
CA ILE A 744 4.73 -22.49 21.48
C ILE A 744 5.77 -21.82 20.58
N GLU A 745 5.39 -20.85 19.74
CA GLU A 745 6.35 -20.05 18.98
C GLU A 745 7.13 -19.15 19.94
N GLN A 746 6.42 -18.55 20.90
CA GLN A 746 7.03 -17.71 21.91
C GLN A 746 7.85 -18.51 22.95
N VAL A 747 7.48 -19.76 23.23
CA VAL A 747 8.33 -20.69 23.99
C VAL A 747 9.63 -21.00 23.24
N ASP A 748 9.53 -21.34 21.95
CA ASP A 748 10.68 -21.68 21.11
C ASP A 748 11.65 -20.49 20.97
N GLY A 749 11.11 -19.28 20.78
CA GLY A 749 11.85 -18.01 20.76
C GLY A 749 12.31 -17.51 22.14
N ALA A 750 12.15 -18.31 23.21
CA ALA A 750 12.51 -17.97 24.59
C ALA A 750 11.89 -16.66 25.13
N VAL A 751 10.77 -16.21 24.56
CA VAL A 751 10.12 -14.92 24.85
C VAL A 751 9.70 -14.85 26.32
N TYR A 752 8.97 -15.85 26.83
CA TYR A 752 8.51 -15.86 28.21
C TYR A 752 9.65 -15.83 29.22
N SER A 753 10.72 -16.62 28.99
CA SER A 753 11.88 -16.65 29.88
C SER A 753 12.68 -15.34 29.85
N THR A 754 12.64 -14.63 28.72
CA THR A 754 13.43 -13.41 28.52
C THR A 754 12.68 -12.16 29.00
N TYR A 755 11.38 -12.07 28.75
CA TYR A 755 10.60 -10.85 28.97
C TYR A 755 9.53 -11.00 30.07
N GLY A 756 9.19 -12.23 30.45
CA GLY A 756 8.16 -12.52 31.45
C GLY A 756 6.71 -12.38 30.95
N MET A 757 6.51 -12.06 29.67
CA MET A 757 5.21 -11.80 29.04
C MET A 757 5.26 -12.17 27.55
N GLY A 758 4.11 -12.48 26.95
CA GLY A 758 3.99 -12.80 25.52
C GLY A 758 3.33 -11.68 24.70
N TYR A 759 3.66 -11.57 23.42
CA TYR A 759 3.26 -10.45 22.55
C TYR A 759 2.43 -10.83 21.31
N LEU A 760 2.28 -12.11 20.96
CA LEU A 760 1.45 -12.54 19.82
C LEU A 760 -0.05 -12.58 20.19
N ASN A 761 -0.62 -11.43 20.56
CA ASN A 761 -2.03 -11.30 20.88
C ASN A 761 -2.54 -9.86 20.68
N THR A 762 -3.86 -9.73 20.55
CA THR A 762 -4.57 -8.47 20.29
C THR A 762 -4.34 -7.43 21.40
N ASP A 763 -4.38 -7.85 22.66
CA ASP A 763 -4.23 -6.95 23.81
C ASP A 763 -2.85 -6.31 23.88
N TRP A 764 -1.79 -7.08 23.62
CA TRP A 764 -0.42 -6.55 23.55
C TRP A 764 -0.29 -5.47 22.46
N ALA A 765 -0.82 -5.70 21.26
CA ALA A 765 -0.78 -4.74 20.17
C ALA A 765 -1.57 -3.46 20.48
N ALA A 766 -2.74 -3.58 21.12
CA ALA A 766 -3.51 -2.43 21.59
C ALA A 766 -2.70 -1.59 22.59
N HIS A 767 -2.03 -2.24 23.54
CA HIS A 767 -1.17 -1.58 24.52
C HIS A 767 0.11 -0.98 23.90
N TYR A 768 0.63 -1.54 22.81
CA TYR A 768 1.72 -0.94 22.02
C TYR A 768 1.30 0.44 21.48
N PHE A 769 0.20 0.49 20.73
CA PHE A 769 -0.26 1.74 20.13
C PHE A 769 -0.79 2.73 21.16
N ARG A 770 -1.32 2.25 22.30
CA ARG A 770 -1.71 3.14 23.38
C ARG A 770 -0.59 4.04 23.88
N GLY A 771 0.66 3.58 23.79
CA GLY A 771 1.84 4.40 24.12
C GLY A 771 1.92 5.71 23.33
N ALA A 772 1.31 5.80 22.15
CA ALA A 772 1.41 6.94 21.25
C ALA A 772 0.08 7.57 20.82
N VAL A 773 -1.08 6.94 21.05
CA VAL A 773 -2.39 7.48 20.65
C VAL A 773 -3.48 7.23 21.70
N PRO A 774 -4.55 8.05 21.76
CA PRO A 774 -5.73 7.73 22.57
C PRO A 774 -6.37 6.41 22.14
N ALA A 775 -6.98 5.69 23.08
CA ALA A 775 -7.70 4.43 22.81
C ALA A 775 -8.74 4.57 21.69
N GLY A 776 -9.44 5.69 21.63
CA GLY A 776 -10.41 6.01 20.58
C GLY A 776 -9.86 6.07 19.16
N ARG A 777 -8.54 6.13 18.98
CA ARG A 777 -7.86 6.09 17.67
C ARG A 777 -7.28 4.70 17.35
N ILE A 778 -7.62 3.67 18.13
CA ILE A 778 -7.20 2.29 17.93
C ILE A 778 -8.42 1.43 17.61
N ASN A 779 -8.37 0.67 16.52
CA ASN A 779 -9.36 -0.36 16.18
C ASN A 779 -8.66 -1.72 16.11
N ILE A 780 -9.20 -2.74 16.80
CA ILE A 780 -8.66 -4.11 16.71
C ILE A 780 -9.14 -4.75 15.39
N GLY A 781 -8.29 -5.57 14.77
CA GLY A 781 -8.65 -6.38 13.61
C GLY A 781 -9.25 -7.72 14.02
N VAL A 782 -10.30 -8.17 13.33
CA VAL A 782 -10.86 -9.52 13.47
C VAL A 782 -10.93 -10.22 12.11
N PRO A 783 -10.51 -11.50 12.02
CA PRO A 783 -10.55 -12.26 10.79
C PRO A 783 -11.92 -12.92 10.62
N TYR A 784 -12.60 -12.66 9.50
CA TYR A 784 -13.77 -13.43 9.04
C TYR A 784 -13.33 -14.57 8.13
N TYR A 785 -12.20 -15.19 8.46
CA TYR A 785 -11.63 -16.29 7.74
C TYR A 785 -10.79 -17.16 8.69
N THR A 786 -10.49 -18.36 8.23
CA THR A 786 -9.64 -19.32 8.95
C THR A 786 -8.19 -19.28 8.46
N ARG A 787 -7.28 -19.74 9.33
CA ARG A 787 -5.97 -20.27 8.94
C ARG A 787 -5.86 -21.68 9.51
N GLY A 788 -5.10 -22.57 8.86
CA GLY A 788 -5.09 -23.95 9.31
C GLY A 788 -3.96 -24.84 8.80
N TRP A 789 -3.78 -25.95 9.52
CA TRP A 789 -2.74 -26.95 9.29
C TRP A 789 -3.36 -28.34 9.21
N GLN A 790 -2.67 -29.25 8.52
CA GLN A 790 -2.93 -30.68 8.49
C GLN A 790 -1.73 -31.49 9.00
N GLY A 791 -1.97 -32.74 9.38
CA GLY A 791 -0.91 -33.58 9.95
C GLY A 791 -0.39 -33.09 11.30
N VAL A 792 -1.22 -32.38 12.07
CA VAL A 792 -0.86 -31.83 13.38
C VAL A 792 -0.50 -32.92 14.38
N THR A 793 0.60 -32.72 15.09
CA THR A 793 1.11 -33.61 16.16
C THR A 793 1.31 -32.85 17.47
N GLY A 794 1.12 -33.53 18.61
CA GLY A 794 1.17 -32.89 19.93
C GLY A 794 0.00 -31.93 20.18
N GLY A 795 0.15 -31.07 21.18
CA GLY A 795 -0.90 -30.13 21.60
C GLY A 795 -2.11 -30.80 22.25
N THR A 796 -3.15 -30.00 22.52
CA THR A 796 -4.45 -30.48 23.03
C THR A 796 -5.52 -30.16 22.00
N ASN A 797 -6.07 -31.19 21.35
CA ASN A 797 -6.96 -31.04 20.19
C ASN A 797 -6.35 -30.12 19.10
N GLY A 798 -5.06 -30.31 18.84
CA GLY A 798 -4.27 -29.53 17.88
C GLY A 798 -3.73 -28.21 18.39
N LEU A 799 -4.39 -27.53 19.34
CA LEU A 799 -3.91 -26.27 19.90
C LEU A 799 -2.53 -26.47 20.54
N TRP A 800 -1.58 -25.60 20.15
CA TRP A 800 -0.18 -25.66 20.58
C TRP A 800 0.52 -26.98 20.19
N GLY A 801 0.06 -27.60 19.11
CA GLY A 801 0.75 -28.69 18.42
C GLY A 801 1.73 -28.18 17.36
N LYS A 802 2.38 -29.09 16.64
CA LYS A 802 3.27 -28.78 15.52
C LYS A 802 2.83 -29.51 14.25
N ALA A 803 2.93 -28.82 13.13
CA ALA A 803 2.61 -29.34 11.80
C ALA A 803 3.63 -28.84 10.78
N ALA A 804 4.82 -29.45 10.74
CA ALA A 804 5.82 -29.12 9.74
C ALA A 804 5.48 -29.79 8.40
N LEU A 805 5.69 -29.08 7.28
CA LEU A 805 5.56 -29.67 5.94
C LEU A 805 6.49 -30.89 5.84
N PRO A 806 6.01 -32.10 5.45
CA PRO A 806 6.85 -33.29 5.44
C PRO A 806 8.11 -33.17 4.59
N ASP A 807 8.00 -32.43 3.48
CA ASP A 807 9.11 -32.12 2.58
C ASP A 807 9.42 -30.61 2.65
N GLN A 808 10.40 -30.25 3.49
CA GLN A 808 10.83 -28.87 3.67
C GLN A 808 11.52 -28.25 2.43
N THR A 809 11.83 -29.06 1.41
CA THR A 809 12.33 -28.52 0.13
C THR A 809 11.21 -27.89 -0.71
N LYS A 810 9.95 -28.16 -0.35
CA LYS A 810 8.74 -27.62 -0.99
C LYS A 810 8.08 -26.48 -0.22
N CYS A 811 8.80 -25.87 0.73
CA CYS A 811 8.29 -24.70 1.43
C CYS A 811 7.94 -23.59 0.43
N PRO A 812 6.78 -22.93 0.58
CA PRO A 812 6.46 -21.73 -0.19
C PRO A 812 7.57 -20.67 -0.06
N PRO A 813 7.80 -19.84 -1.11
CA PRO A 813 8.72 -18.72 -1.02
C PRO A 813 8.46 -17.88 0.24
N GLY A 814 9.52 -17.42 0.90
CA GLY A 814 9.42 -16.65 2.15
C GLY A 814 9.37 -17.48 3.42
N THR A 815 9.20 -18.79 3.33
CA THR A 815 9.00 -19.66 4.50
C THR A 815 10.14 -20.67 4.66
N GLY A 816 10.39 -21.06 5.92
CA GLY A 816 11.38 -22.08 6.27
C GLY A 816 12.76 -21.85 5.64
N GLY A 817 13.31 -22.91 5.05
CA GLY A 817 14.65 -22.89 4.45
C GLY A 817 14.81 -21.90 3.28
N THR A 818 13.73 -21.45 2.64
CA THR A 818 13.79 -20.51 1.50
C THR A 818 14.34 -19.14 1.87
N VAL A 819 14.26 -18.77 3.16
CA VAL A 819 14.83 -17.53 3.73
C VAL A 819 15.95 -17.82 4.73
N GLY A 820 16.48 -19.05 4.74
CA GLY A 820 17.50 -19.48 5.69
C GLY A 820 17.01 -19.63 7.13
N SER A 821 15.70 -19.70 7.35
CA SER A 821 15.13 -19.91 8.69
C SER A 821 15.37 -21.35 9.16
N THR A 822 15.71 -21.51 10.44
CA THR A 822 15.77 -22.81 11.10
C THR A 822 14.38 -23.31 11.53
N THR A 823 13.38 -22.45 11.51
CA THR A 823 11.99 -22.80 11.81
C THR A 823 11.34 -23.44 10.57
N PRO A 824 10.86 -24.69 10.65
CA PRO A 824 10.19 -25.34 9.52
C PRO A 824 8.95 -24.59 9.03
N CYS A 825 8.71 -24.59 7.71
CA CYS A 825 7.44 -24.14 7.17
C CYS A 825 6.32 -25.12 7.55
N GLY A 826 5.09 -24.61 7.62
CA GLY A 826 3.93 -25.36 8.07
C GLY A 826 3.36 -26.28 6.99
N HIS A 827 2.73 -27.37 7.44
CA HIS A 827 1.89 -28.22 6.61
C HIS A 827 0.48 -27.65 6.61
N GLY A 828 0.24 -26.60 5.83
CA GLY A 828 -1.07 -26.00 5.66
C GLY A 828 -2.13 -26.99 5.18
N ALA A 829 -3.37 -26.79 5.62
CA ALA A 829 -4.50 -27.58 5.14
C ALA A 829 -4.85 -27.24 3.69
N VAL A 830 -5.48 -28.18 2.98
CA VAL A 830 -5.72 -28.17 1.53
C VAL A 830 -7.14 -28.64 1.18
N GLY A 831 -7.56 -28.46 -0.08
CA GLY A 831 -8.83 -28.91 -0.62
C GLY A 831 -10.03 -28.32 0.12
N ILE A 832 -10.91 -29.18 0.65
CA ILE A 832 -12.08 -28.71 1.42
C ILE A 832 -11.70 -27.95 2.69
N ASP A 833 -10.47 -28.07 3.18
CA ASP A 833 -10.03 -27.30 4.33
C ASP A 833 -9.43 -25.94 3.95
N ASN A 834 -9.48 -25.53 2.66
CA ASN A 834 -8.76 -24.37 2.13
C ASN A 834 -9.47 -23.80 0.87
N VAL A 835 -10.79 -23.57 0.95
CA VAL A 835 -11.60 -23.15 -0.23
C VAL A 835 -11.29 -21.74 -0.74
N TRP A 836 -10.69 -20.88 0.08
CA TRP A 836 -10.20 -19.55 -0.28
C TRP A 836 -8.68 -19.57 -0.44
N HIS A 837 -8.17 -20.54 -1.20
CA HIS A 837 -6.75 -20.63 -1.51
C HIS A 837 -6.35 -19.65 -2.61
N ASP A 838 -5.12 -19.18 -2.51
CA ASP A 838 -4.42 -18.61 -3.65
C ASP A 838 -3.92 -19.74 -4.56
N LEU A 839 -3.63 -19.38 -5.81
CA LEU A 839 -2.96 -20.26 -6.75
C LEU A 839 -1.50 -19.82 -6.90
N ASP A 840 -0.59 -20.80 -6.94
CA ASP A 840 0.80 -20.55 -7.31
C ASP A 840 0.93 -20.25 -8.82
N LYS A 841 2.15 -19.91 -9.24
CA LYS A 841 2.46 -19.60 -10.64
C LYS A 841 2.16 -20.75 -11.63
N ASP A 842 2.04 -21.98 -11.14
CA ASP A 842 1.74 -23.17 -11.94
C ASP A 842 0.24 -23.53 -11.86
N GLY A 843 -0.59 -22.65 -11.27
CA GLY A 843 -2.03 -22.80 -11.13
C GLY A 843 -2.44 -23.80 -10.06
N LYS A 844 -1.56 -24.12 -9.10
CA LYS A 844 -1.86 -25.07 -8.03
C LYS A 844 -2.26 -24.36 -6.75
N GLU A 845 -3.13 -25.00 -5.99
CA GLU A 845 -3.50 -24.57 -4.65
C GLU A 845 -2.27 -24.32 -3.76
N VAL A 846 -2.22 -23.14 -3.15
CA VAL A 846 -1.31 -22.83 -2.06
C VAL A 846 -1.93 -23.30 -0.73
N LEU A 847 -1.26 -24.25 -0.08
CA LEU A 847 -1.65 -24.77 1.23
C LEU A 847 -1.70 -23.67 2.30
N GLY A 848 -2.78 -23.62 3.08
CA GLY A 848 -2.94 -22.53 4.06
C GLY A 848 -4.11 -22.64 5.04
N GLY A 849 -5.08 -23.50 4.77
CA GLY A 849 -6.28 -23.62 5.59
C GLY A 849 -7.17 -22.38 5.59
N GLY A 850 -7.19 -21.63 4.48
CA GLY A 850 -7.95 -20.41 4.26
C GLY A 850 -9.39 -20.70 3.86
N ASN A 851 -10.34 -20.34 4.71
CA ASN A 851 -11.77 -20.51 4.44
C ASN A 851 -12.55 -19.30 4.96
N PRO A 852 -13.65 -18.93 4.32
CA PRO A 852 -14.61 -18.03 4.94
C PRO A 852 -15.29 -18.69 6.16
N MET A 853 -15.75 -17.88 7.10
CA MET A 853 -16.36 -18.42 8.32
C MET A 853 -17.66 -19.20 8.07
N TRP A 854 -18.42 -18.89 7.02
CA TRP A 854 -19.58 -19.70 6.64
C TRP A 854 -19.19 -21.13 6.24
N HIS A 855 -18.07 -21.31 5.53
CA HIS A 855 -17.61 -22.66 5.22
C HIS A 855 -17.12 -23.41 6.46
N ALA A 856 -16.40 -22.75 7.36
CA ALA A 856 -16.02 -23.36 8.64
C ALA A 856 -17.25 -23.79 9.47
N LYS A 857 -18.34 -22.99 9.48
CA LYS A 857 -19.61 -23.38 10.13
C LYS A 857 -20.26 -24.59 9.44
N ASN A 858 -20.17 -24.71 8.11
CA ASN A 858 -20.61 -25.90 7.39
C ASN A 858 -19.78 -27.14 7.76
N LEU A 859 -18.44 -27.03 7.79
CA LEU A 859 -17.56 -28.12 8.23
C LEU A 859 -17.91 -28.59 9.64
N GLN A 860 -18.13 -27.64 10.57
CA GLN A 860 -18.57 -27.91 11.94
C GLN A 860 -19.88 -28.73 11.98
N GLN A 861 -20.79 -28.50 11.03
CA GLN A 861 -22.08 -29.19 10.94
C GLN A 861 -22.05 -30.44 10.06
N GLY A 862 -20.90 -30.81 9.50
CA GLY A 862 -20.80 -31.95 8.60
C GLY A 862 -21.42 -31.70 7.22
N ILE A 863 -21.46 -30.44 6.78
CA ILE A 863 -21.97 -30.02 5.47
C ILE A 863 -20.77 -29.71 4.55
N GLN A 864 -20.71 -30.36 3.38
CA GLN A 864 -19.62 -30.16 2.42
C GLN A 864 -19.67 -28.77 1.75
N GLY A 865 -20.87 -28.20 1.60
CA GLY A 865 -21.10 -26.96 0.90
C GLY A 865 -21.42 -27.20 -0.57
N SER A 866 -22.55 -26.67 -1.05
CA SER A 866 -22.98 -26.80 -2.44
C SER A 866 -22.09 -26.03 -3.43
N TYR A 867 -21.35 -25.05 -2.92
CA TYR A 867 -20.52 -24.09 -3.66
C TYR A 867 -19.08 -24.54 -3.92
N ILE A 868 -18.63 -25.70 -3.40
CA ILE A 868 -17.19 -26.03 -3.48
C ILE A 868 -16.70 -26.21 -4.92
N ARG A 869 -17.58 -26.68 -5.82
CA ARG A 869 -17.26 -26.80 -7.25
C ARG A 869 -17.12 -25.44 -7.94
N ASP A 870 -17.80 -24.41 -7.43
CA ASP A 870 -17.65 -23.03 -7.93
C ASP A 870 -16.27 -22.44 -7.58
N TYR A 871 -15.60 -23.00 -6.57
CA TYR A 871 -14.19 -22.72 -6.25
C TYR A 871 -13.20 -23.66 -6.94
N GLY A 872 -13.67 -24.48 -7.88
CA GLY A 872 -12.81 -25.40 -8.64
C GLY A 872 -12.44 -26.70 -7.94
N LEU A 873 -13.04 -27.01 -6.78
CA LEU A 873 -12.82 -28.28 -6.08
C LEU A 873 -13.63 -29.42 -6.70
N ASP A 874 -13.04 -30.62 -6.76
CA ASP A 874 -13.66 -31.84 -7.30
C ASP A 874 -13.64 -32.99 -6.26
N PRO A 875 -14.68 -33.11 -5.42
CA PRO A 875 -14.74 -34.13 -4.36
C PRO A 875 -14.88 -35.57 -4.90
N ASP A 876 -15.15 -35.76 -6.19
CA ASP A 876 -15.25 -37.08 -6.81
C ASP A 876 -13.88 -37.56 -7.33
N ALA A 877 -13.02 -36.62 -7.78
CA ALA A 877 -11.69 -36.92 -8.30
C ALA A 877 -10.57 -36.72 -7.25
N ASP A 878 -10.70 -35.74 -6.37
CA ASP A 878 -9.71 -35.42 -5.33
C ASP A 878 -10.24 -35.76 -3.92
N PRO A 879 -9.64 -36.75 -3.22
CA PRO A 879 -9.99 -37.06 -1.84
C PRO A 879 -9.81 -35.91 -0.84
N ALA A 880 -8.95 -34.92 -1.12
CA ALA A 880 -8.75 -33.75 -0.28
C ALA A 880 -9.98 -32.80 -0.30
N ASP A 881 -10.74 -32.81 -1.40
CA ASP A 881 -11.93 -31.99 -1.60
C ASP A 881 -13.19 -32.59 -0.97
N LYS A 882 -13.08 -33.84 -0.51
CA LYS A 882 -14.19 -34.56 0.12
C LYS A 882 -14.25 -34.32 1.61
N LEU A 883 -15.46 -34.03 2.10
CA LEU A 883 -15.70 -33.97 3.54
C LEU A 883 -15.50 -35.35 4.19
N THR A 884 -14.54 -35.45 5.10
CA THR A 884 -14.24 -36.69 5.84
C THR A 884 -13.95 -36.40 7.31
N GLY A 885 -14.31 -37.35 8.19
CA GLY A 885 -14.17 -37.20 9.63
C GLY A 885 -15.20 -36.22 10.22
N THR A 886 -14.87 -35.64 11.38
CA THR A 886 -15.76 -34.72 12.10
C THR A 886 -14.94 -33.52 12.58
N TYR A 887 -15.45 -32.32 12.35
CA TYR A 887 -14.82 -31.06 12.76
C TYR A 887 -15.42 -30.61 14.09
N THR A 888 -14.77 -30.99 15.18
CA THR A 888 -15.24 -30.64 16.52
C THR A 888 -14.81 -29.22 16.87
N ARG A 889 -15.77 -28.37 17.22
CA ARG A 889 -15.49 -27.03 17.72
C ARG A 889 -14.90 -27.07 19.13
N HIS A 890 -13.85 -26.29 19.33
CA HIS A 890 -13.25 -26.00 20.62
C HIS A 890 -13.13 -24.49 20.83
N TYR A 891 -12.95 -24.07 22.07
CA TYR A 891 -12.76 -22.67 22.45
C TYR A 891 -11.86 -22.59 23.68
N ASP A 892 -10.85 -21.72 23.65
CA ASP A 892 -10.05 -21.41 24.82
C ASP A 892 -10.50 -20.08 25.43
N ASN A 893 -10.95 -20.15 26.69
CA ASN A 893 -11.47 -18.99 27.39
C ASN A 893 -10.39 -17.93 27.68
N THR A 894 -9.13 -18.32 27.86
CA THR A 894 -8.04 -17.38 28.14
C THR A 894 -7.68 -16.62 26.87
N LEU A 895 -7.39 -17.35 25.80
CA LEU A 895 -7.04 -16.79 24.48
C LEU A 895 -8.22 -16.03 23.86
N GLY A 896 -9.46 -16.40 24.21
CA GLY A 896 -10.66 -15.84 23.59
C GLY A 896 -10.80 -16.27 22.12
N ALA A 897 -10.38 -17.50 21.80
CA ALA A 897 -10.24 -17.98 20.44
C ALA A 897 -10.89 -19.37 20.24
N PRO A 898 -11.72 -19.55 19.20
CA PRO A 898 -12.26 -20.83 18.77
C PRO A 898 -11.39 -21.51 17.70
N TRP A 899 -11.56 -22.81 17.56
CA TRP A 899 -11.02 -23.56 16.41
C TRP A 899 -11.86 -24.82 16.14
N LEU A 900 -11.66 -25.40 14.96
CA LEU A 900 -12.14 -26.73 14.61
C LEU A 900 -10.98 -27.73 14.66
N TRP A 901 -11.22 -28.87 15.28
CA TRP A 901 -10.29 -30.00 15.30
C TRP A 901 -10.91 -31.22 14.63
N ASN A 902 -10.29 -31.69 13.55
CA ASN A 902 -10.61 -32.97 12.94
C ASN A 902 -9.55 -34.00 13.34
N ALA A 903 -9.88 -34.81 14.34
CA ALA A 903 -8.95 -35.81 14.90
C ALA A 903 -8.57 -36.90 13.89
N GLY A 904 -9.46 -37.24 12.95
CA GLY A 904 -9.20 -38.23 11.91
C GLY A 904 -8.16 -37.75 10.91
N LYS A 905 -8.36 -36.53 10.38
CA LYS A 905 -7.45 -35.87 9.41
C LYS A 905 -6.21 -35.25 10.07
N LYS A 906 -6.22 -35.09 11.40
CA LYS A 906 -5.25 -34.26 12.15
C LYS A 906 -5.20 -32.82 11.60
N VAL A 907 -6.38 -32.26 11.32
CA VAL A 907 -6.54 -30.90 10.80
C VAL A 907 -6.99 -29.97 11.92
N PHE A 908 -6.31 -28.84 12.04
CA PHE A 908 -6.65 -27.72 12.90
C PHE A 908 -7.00 -26.52 12.03
N LEU A 909 -8.19 -25.95 12.19
CA LEU A 909 -8.59 -24.68 11.57
C LEU A 909 -8.89 -23.68 12.67
N SER A 910 -8.08 -22.62 12.80
CA SER A 910 -8.42 -21.49 13.67
C SER A 910 -9.63 -20.79 13.08
N THR A 911 -10.63 -20.49 13.92
CA THR A 911 -11.87 -19.83 13.49
C THR A 911 -12.11 -18.54 14.25
N GLU A 912 -13.12 -17.78 13.84
CA GLU A 912 -13.77 -16.73 14.65
C GLU A 912 -15.27 -16.91 14.58
N ASP A 913 -15.96 -16.78 15.70
CA ASP A 913 -17.40 -16.96 15.73
C ASP A 913 -18.09 -16.03 16.72
N ASP A 914 -19.39 -16.26 16.91
CA ASP A 914 -20.26 -15.50 17.79
C ASP A 914 -19.68 -15.34 19.21
N GLN A 915 -19.03 -16.38 19.75
CA GLN A 915 -18.45 -16.34 21.09
C GLN A 915 -17.19 -15.45 21.15
N SER A 916 -16.27 -15.59 20.19
CA SER A 916 -15.02 -14.80 20.18
C SER A 916 -15.27 -13.35 19.79
N ILE A 917 -16.15 -13.09 18.82
CA ILE A 917 -16.54 -11.75 18.42
C ILE A 917 -17.26 -11.01 19.54
N THR A 918 -18.15 -11.68 20.29
CA THR A 918 -18.77 -11.08 21.48
C THR A 918 -17.71 -10.68 22.50
N LYS A 919 -16.77 -11.59 22.81
CA LYS A 919 -15.69 -11.32 23.77
C LYS A 919 -14.77 -10.18 23.35
N LYS A 920 -14.44 -10.09 22.06
CA LYS A 920 -13.62 -9.00 21.50
C LYS A 920 -14.38 -7.67 21.47
N ALA A 921 -15.69 -7.70 21.22
CA ALA A 921 -16.53 -6.52 21.33
C ALA A 921 -16.62 -6.01 22.78
N ASP A 922 -16.74 -6.90 23.77
CA ASP A 922 -16.65 -6.55 25.20
C ASP A 922 -15.32 -5.86 25.50
N TYR A 923 -14.20 -6.46 25.06
CA TYR A 923 -12.87 -5.88 25.23
C TYR A 923 -12.76 -4.45 24.66
N VAL A 924 -13.27 -4.22 23.44
CA VAL A 924 -13.28 -2.89 22.81
C VAL A 924 -14.06 -1.88 23.63
N VAL A 925 -15.21 -2.27 24.18
CA VAL A 925 -16.02 -1.40 25.03
C VAL A 925 -15.30 -1.11 26.35
N ASP A 926 -14.80 -2.14 27.02
CA ASP A 926 -14.17 -2.07 28.35
C ASP A 926 -12.88 -1.25 28.35
N LYS A 927 -12.04 -1.45 27.33
CA LYS A 927 -10.81 -0.65 27.15
C LYS A 927 -11.10 0.74 26.61
N GLY A 928 -12.32 0.99 26.12
CA GLY A 928 -12.74 2.27 25.53
C GLY A 928 -12.04 2.55 24.20
N LEU A 929 -11.75 1.50 23.42
CA LEU A 929 -11.11 1.58 22.11
C LEU A 929 -12.04 2.22 21.06
N GLY A 930 -11.48 2.60 19.91
CA GLY A 930 -12.20 3.21 18.80
C GLY A 930 -13.22 2.27 18.15
N GLY A 931 -12.88 0.99 17.98
CA GLY A 931 -13.76 0.02 17.36
C GLY A 931 -13.08 -1.26 16.87
N VAL A 932 -13.69 -1.86 15.84
CA VAL A 932 -13.24 -3.10 15.19
C VAL A 932 -13.09 -2.87 13.69
N MET A 933 -12.03 -3.43 13.13
CA MET A 933 -11.80 -3.60 11.70
C MET A 933 -11.93 -5.09 11.33
N ILE A 934 -12.49 -5.37 10.16
CA ILE A 934 -12.87 -6.70 9.69
C ILE A 934 -12.15 -6.99 8.37
N TRP A 935 -11.38 -8.07 8.35
CA TRP A 935 -10.90 -8.70 7.11
C TRP A 935 -11.57 -10.05 6.94
N GLU A 936 -12.41 -10.31 5.94
CA GLU A 936 -13.07 -9.36 5.05
C GLU A 936 -14.59 -9.59 5.08
N LEU A 937 -15.38 -8.62 4.62
CA LEU A 937 -16.85 -8.63 4.75
C LEU A 937 -17.51 -9.89 4.16
N ALA A 938 -17.01 -10.41 3.04
CA ALA A 938 -17.54 -11.61 2.38
C ALA A 938 -17.37 -12.90 3.20
N GLY A 939 -16.57 -12.86 4.27
CA GLY A 939 -16.31 -13.99 5.14
C GLY A 939 -17.37 -14.19 6.23
N ASP A 940 -18.18 -13.17 6.51
CA ASP A 940 -19.27 -13.25 7.50
C ASP A 940 -20.39 -14.17 7.00
N TYR A 941 -21.18 -14.72 7.92
CA TYR A 941 -22.09 -15.81 7.63
C TYR A 941 -23.53 -15.56 8.04
N ALA A 942 -24.45 -16.30 7.42
CA ALA A 942 -25.82 -16.51 7.85
C ALA A 942 -26.29 -17.91 7.40
N TRP A 943 -27.28 -18.47 8.09
CA TRP A 943 -27.92 -19.71 7.67
C TRP A 943 -28.91 -19.40 6.53
N ASP A 944 -28.79 -20.10 5.41
CA ASP A 944 -29.72 -20.00 4.30
C ASP A 944 -30.43 -21.34 4.08
N ALA A 945 -31.70 -21.41 4.49
CA ALA A 945 -32.52 -22.62 4.39
C ALA A 945 -32.90 -23.00 2.95
N SER A 946 -32.77 -22.08 1.98
CA SER A 946 -33.12 -22.36 0.58
C SER A 946 -32.02 -23.09 -0.19
N ARG A 947 -30.78 -23.00 0.30
CA ARG A 947 -29.60 -23.57 -0.35
C ARG A 947 -29.48 -25.07 -0.10
N ASN A 948 -28.50 -25.67 -0.78
CA ASN A 948 -28.22 -27.11 -0.69
C ASN A 948 -29.49 -27.96 -0.94
N ASN A 949 -30.17 -27.69 -2.06
CA ASN A 949 -31.44 -28.33 -2.44
C ASN A 949 -32.54 -28.24 -1.36
N GLY A 950 -32.61 -27.12 -0.65
CA GLY A 950 -33.60 -26.88 0.42
C GLY A 950 -33.28 -27.58 1.75
N GLN A 951 -32.11 -28.21 1.89
CA GLN A 951 -31.64 -28.76 3.18
C GLN A 951 -31.02 -27.68 4.07
N GLY A 952 -30.63 -26.57 3.47
CA GLY A 952 -29.96 -25.45 4.11
C GLY A 952 -28.46 -25.67 4.27
N GLU A 953 -27.73 -24.55 4.26
CA GLU A 953 -26.30 -24.47 4.56
C GLU A 953 -25.96 -23.05 5.05
N TRP A 954 -24.81 -22.88 5.69
CA TRP A 954 -24.25 -21.56 5.95
C TRP A 954 -23.67 -20.98 4.67
N PHE A 955 -23.90 -19.70 4.44
CA PHE A 955 -23.34 -18.95 3.32
C PHE A 955 -23.05 -17.51 3.75
N MET A 956 -22.63 -16.66 2.81
CA MET A 956 -22.37 -15.23 3.06
C MET A 956 -23.54 -14.58 3.81
N GLY A 957 -23.23 -13.78 4.83
CA GLY A 957 -24.24 -13.14 5.66
C GLY A 957 -23.67 -12.03 6.53
N THR A 958 -24.30 -11.77 7.69
CA THR A 958 -23.97 -10.60 8.53
C THR A 958 -23.96 -10.90 10.03
N THR A 959 -23.89 -12.18 10.44
CA THR A 959 -24.05 -12.57 11.85
C THR A 959 -23.03 -11.91 12.75
N LEU A 960 -21.75 -11.98 12.41
CA LEU A 960 -20.67 -11.43 13.23
C LEU A 960 -20.70 -9.90 13.23
N THR A 961 -20.99 -9.29 12.08
CA THR A 961 -21.13 -7.83 11.97
C THR A 961 -22.33 -7.32 12.79
N SER A 962 -23.42 -8.10 12.85
CA SER A 962 -24.60 -7.79 13.66
C SER A 962 -24.28 -7.81 15.15
N ILE A 963 -23.50 -8.79 15.61
CA ILE A 963 -23.05 -8.86 17.01
C ILE A 963 -22.25 -7.61 17.38
N LEU A 964 -21.33 -7.17 16.52
CA LEU A 964 -20.56 -5.94 16.72
C LEU A 964 -21.49 -4.72 16.79
N TYR A 965 -22.40 -4.57 15.82
CA TYR A 965 -23.35 -3.46 15.78
C TYR A 965 -24.23 -3.41 17.03
N ASP A 966 -24.87 -4.51 17.39
CA ASP A 966 -25.78 -4.59 18.53
C ASP A 966 -25.06 -4.27 19.85
N LYS A 967 -23.81 -4.74 20.00
CA LYS A 967 -22.98 -4.40 21.15
C LYS A 967 -22.63 -2.91 21.18
N PHE A 968 -22.17 -2.36 20.06
CA PHE A 968 -21.63 -1.01 20.00
C PHE A 968 -22.69 0.08 19.97
N LYS A 969 -23.91 -0.22 19.54
CA LYS A 969 -25.04 0.72 19.58
C LYS A 969 -25.27 1.33 20.96
N ASN A 970 -25.07 0.53 22.01
CA ASN A 970 -25.30 0.91 23.40
C ASN A 970 -24.01 1.17 24.20
N ALA A 971 -22.85 1.22 23.54
CA ALA A 971 -21.58 1.42 24.23
C ALA A 971 -21.42 2.86 24.75
N THR A 972 -20.79 3.03 25.92
CA THR A 972 -20.37 4.35 26.42
C THR A 972 -19.39 4.99 25.43
N PRO A 973 -19.28 6.33 25.32
CA PRO A 973 -18.31 6.96 24.41
C PRO A 973 -16.88 6.46 24.64
N TYR A 974 -16.12 6.25 23.57
CA TYR A 974 -14.73 5.77 23.67
C TYR A 974 -13.82 6.80 24.36
N LYS A 975 -12.66 6.36 24.85
CA LYS A 975 -11.67 7.22 25.52
C LYS A 975 -10.92 8.07 24.48
N HIS A 976 -11.00 9.39 24.61
CA HIS A 976 -10.51 10.33 23.60
C HIS A 976 -9.17 10.99 23.94
N LEU A 977 -8.67 10.83 25.17
CA LEU A 977 -7.40 11.40 25.64
C LEU A 977 -6.24 10.40 25.52
N LYS A 978 -5.07 10.92 25.16
CA LYS A 978 -3.82 10.16 25.01
C LYS A 978 -3.30 9.63 26.35
N THR A 979 -3.66 10.28 27.46
CA THR A 979 -3.26 9.91 28.83
C THR A 979 -4.47 9.72 29.76
N ASP A 980 -4.25 9.05 30.88
CA ASP A 980 -5.19 8.93 32.01
C ASP A 980 -4.91 9.92 33.15
N ARG A 981 -3.88 10.77 33.02
CA ARG A 981 -3.52 11.79 34.01
C ARG A 981 -3.84 13.21 33.56
N THR A 982 -3.95 14.12 34.52
CA THR A 982 -4.06 15.55 34.22
C THR A 982 -2.73 16.09 33.65
N MET A 983 -2.77 16.65 32.45
CA MET A 983 -1.62 17.32 31.84
C MET A 983 -1.55 18.80 32.24
N PRO A 984 -0.35 19.40 32.37
CA PRO A 984 -0.23 20.84 32.59
C PRO A 984 -0.93 21.66 31.49
N SER A 985 -1.53 22.79 31.89
CA SER A 985 -2.17 23.71 30.94
C SER A 985 -1.17 24.58 30.18
N GLU A 986 0.00 24.85 30.76
CA GLU A 986 1.09 25.55 30.08
C GLU A 986 1.86 24.59 29.18
N THR A 987 2.23 25.04 27.98
CA THR A 987 3.01 24.26 27.02
C THR A 987 4.35 24.89 26.72
N VAL A 988 5.33 24.06 26.35
CA VAL A 988 6.66 24.53 25.95
C VAL A 988 7.14 23.82 24.69
N ASN A 989 7.89 24.53 23.85
CA ASN A 989 8.49 23.98 22.63
C ASN A 989 9.81 23.27 22.96
N VAL A 990 9.70 22.03 23.42
CA VAL A 990 10.84 21.11 23.56
C VAL A 990 10.47 19.84 22.83
N LYS A 991 11.42 19.27 22.09
CA LYS A 991 11.25 18.00 21.38
C LYS A 991 11.99 16.88 22.10
N ALA A 992 11.43 15.68 22.04
CA ALA A 992 11.95 14.45 22.61
C ALA A 992 11.81 13.35 21.55
N ASP A 993 12.88 13.14 20.78
CA ASP A 993 12.91 12.22 19.65
C ASP A 993 13.71 10.96 20.01
N LEU A 994 13.16 9.78 19.72
CA LEU A 994 13.94 8.54 19.72
C LEU A 994 14.59 8.38 18.35
N VAL A 995 15.93 8.30 18.33
CA VAL A 995 16.75 8.29 17.11
C VAL A 995 17.83 7.22 17.18
N ASN A 996 18.46 6.96 16.04
CA ASN A 996 19.59 6.04 15.90
C ASN A 996 19.25 4.59 16.32
N TYR A 997 18.10 4.10 15.87
CA TYR A 997 17.75 2.69 16.03
C TYR A 997 18.71 1.82 15.22
N PRO A 998 19.22 0.71 15.79
CA PRO A 998 19.79 -0.37 14.99
C PRO A 998 18.74 -0.96 14.05
N THR A 999 19.20 -1.64 12.98
CA THR A 999 18.31 -2.49 12.19
C THR A 999 17.66 -3.55 13.07
N GLY A 1000 16.43 -3.93 12.76
CA GLY A 1000 15.59 -4.74 13.64
C GLY A 1000 16.21 -6.06 14.13
N ASP A 1001 16.93 -6.81 13.28
CA ASP A 1001 17.61 -8.05 13.69
C ASP A 1001 18.74 -7.82 14.72
N SER A 1002 19.28 -6.61 14.78
CA SER A 1002 20.33 -6.19 15.72
C SER A 1002 19.78 -5.43 16.93
N ASN A 1003 18.45 -5.30 17.03
CA ASN A 1003 17.79 -4.45 18.02
C ASN A 1003 17.37 -5.24 19.28
N TYR A 1004 18.29 -6.04 19.84
CA TYR A 1004 18.07 -6.89 21.03
C TYR A 1004 19.20 -6.68 22.08
N PRO A 1005 18.95 -5.98 23.20
CA PRO A 1005 17.76 -5.20 23.54
C PRO A 1005 17.61 -3.95 22.65
N ILE A 1006 16.48 -3.25 22.76
CA ILE A 1006 16.20 -2.05 21.99
C ILE A 1006 16.92 -0.85 22.62
N THR A 1007 17.84 -0.22 21.89
CA THR A 1007 18.78 0.77 22.44
C THR A 1007 18.88 2.10 21.66
N PRO A 1008 17.76 2.81 21.41
CA PRO A 1008 17.81 4.10 20.74
C PRO A 1008 18.42 5.19 21.64
N LYS A 1009 18.75 6.31 21.02
CA LYS A 1009 19.04 7.55 21.74
C LYS A 1009 17.77 8.38 21.87
N LEU A 1010 17.47 8.84 23.08
CA LEU A 1010 16.53 9.92 23.32
C LEU A 1010 17.24 11.26 23.17
N ARG A 1011 16.89 12.03 22.13
CA ARG A 1011 17.37 13.39 21.91
C ARG A 1011 16.34 14.40 22.39
N ILE A 1012 16.69 15.14 23.43
CA ILE A 1012 15.92 16.29 23.91
C ILE A 1012 16.45 17.55 23.24
N THR A 1013 15.61 18.26 22.48
CA THR A 1013 15.97 19.52 21.81
C THR A 1013 15.16 20.67 22.38
N ASN A 1014 15.83 21.66 22.96
CA ASN A 1014 15.19 22.77 23.63
C ASN A 1014 14.94 23.93 22.65
N ASN A 1015 13.68 24.26 22.38
CA ASN A 1015 13.27 25.44 21.59
C ASN A 1015 12.35 26.36 22.41
N SER A 1016 12.47 26.33 23.74
CA SER A 1016 11.55 27.00 24.67
C SER A 1016 11.73 28.51 24.76
N GLY A 1017 12.81 29.06 24.20
CA GLY A 1017 13.22 30.45 24.39
C GLY A 1017 14.04 30.69 25.67
N GLN A 1018 14.25 29.68 26.53
CA GLN A 1018 15.03 29.78 27.76
C GLN A 1018 15.91 28.55 27.97
N THR A 1019 16.96 28.67 28.79
CA THR A 1019 17.82 27.53 29.15
C THR A 1019 17.11 26.60 30.13
N ILE A 1020 17.11 25.29 29.85
CA ILE A 1020 16.65 24.27 30.80
C ILE A 1020 17.79 24.01 31.80
N PRO A 1021 17.59 24.28 33.10
CA PRO A 1021 18.65 24.15 34.10
C PRO A 1021 18.85 22.70 34.55
N GLY A 1022 20.04 22.39 35.06
CA GLY A 1022 20.30 21.13 35.74
C GLY A 1022 19.32 20.86 36.88
N GLY A 1023 18.91 19.61 37.06
CA GLY A 1023 17.84 19.22 37.97
C GLY A 1023 16.43 19.31 37.38
N ALA A 1024 16.26 19.82 36.16
CA ALA A 1024 14.98 19.72 35.44
C ALA A 1024 14.56 18.25 35.25
N THR A 1025 13.27 17.98 35.39
CA THR A 1025 12.71 16.64 35.19
C THR A 1025 11.85 16.56 33.93
N PHE A 1026 12.00 15.45 33.22
CA PHE A 1026 11.19 15.06 32.07
C PHE A 1026 10.40 13.82 32.47
N THR A 1027 9.08 13.94 32.56
CA THR A 1027 8.20 12.80 32.85
C THR A 1027 7.40 12.44 31.60
N PHE A 1028 7.41 11.18 31.20
CA PHE A 1028 6.70 10.70 30.01
C PHE A 1028 6.11 9.30 30.22
N GLU A 1029 5.26 8.87 29.30
CA GLU A 1029 4.56 7.59 29.34
C GLU A 1029 4.95 6.75 28.12
N TYR A 1030 5.10 5.43 28.32
CA TYR A 1030 5.21 4.46 27.24
C TYR A 1030 4.27 3.28 27.50
N GLY A 1031 3.83 2.60 26.43
CA GLY A 1031 2.87 1.51 26.52
C GLY A 1031 3.40 0.31 27.32
N THR A 1032 2.52 -0.38 28.04
CA THR A 1032 2.85 -1.63 28.76
C THR A 1032 3.12 -2.83 27.85
N SER A 1033 3.23 -2.61 26.54
CA SER A 1033 3.77 -3.58 25.57
C SER A 1033 5.22 -3.96 25.85
N ALA A 1034 5.97 -3.13 26.57
CA ALA A 1034 7.31 -3.46 27.05
C ALA A 1034 7.36 -3.53 28.57
N PRO A 1035 8.23 -4.37 29.17
CA PRO A 1035 8.36 -4.43 30.61
C PRO A 1035 8.70 -3.06 31.24
N GLY A 1036 8.30 -2.89 32.50
CA GLY A 1036 8.46 -1.66 33.28
C GLY A 1036 9.90 -1.39 33.77
N ASP A 1037 10.91 -1.78 32.99
CA ASP A 1037 12.31 -1.80 33.39
C ASP A 1037 13.23 -1.03 32.43
N MET A 1038 12.66 -0.03 31.74
CA MET A 1038 13.45 0.90 30.93
C MET A 1038 14.60 1.47 31.76
N SER A 1039 15.78 1.53 31.15
CA SER A 1039 17.01 2.03 31.77
C SER A 1039 17.76 2.99 30.84
N GLN A 1040 18.80 3.63 31.36
CA GLN A 1040 19.65 4.56 30.60
C GLN A 1040 21.14 4.41 30.93
N GLN A 1041 22.01 4.90 30.05
CA GLN A 1041 23.47 4.77 30.16
C GLN A 1041 24.23 6.12 30.00
N SER A 1042 23.60 7.24 30.31
CA SER A 1042 24.13 8.60 30.04
C SER A 1042 24.32 9.46 31.29
N GLY A 1043 24.27 8.87 32.49
CA GLY A 1043 24.53 9.57 33.76
C GLY A 1043 23.36 10.43 34.26
N TRP A 1044 22.20 10.36 33.61
CA TRP A 1044 20.96 10.96 34.10
C TRP A 1044 20.33 10.09 35.18
N THR A 1045 19.50 10.66 36.05
CA THR A 1045 18.72 9.84 37.00
C THR A 1045 17.40 9.44 36.36
N MET A 1046 17.04 8.16 36.43
CA MET A 1046 15.78 7.64 35.91
C MET A 1046 15.02 6.87 36.99
N SER A 1047 13.70 7.05 37.05
CA SER A 1047 12.78 6.16 37.77
C SER A 1047 11.63 5.75 36.86
N VAL A 1048 11.17 4.50 37.01
CA VAL A 1048 10.03 3.96 36.26
C VAL A 1048 8.96 3.52 37.27
N GLN A 1049 7.75 4.07 37.12
CA GLN A 1049 6.56 3.62 37.82
C GLN A 1049 5.82 2.63 36.92
N PRO A 1050 5.81 1.32 37.24
CA PRO A 1050 5.21 0.35 36.35
C PRO A 1050 3.68 0.35 36.42
N GLY A 1051 3.01 0.42 35.26
CA GLY A 1051 1.57 0.15 35.13
C GLY A 1051 1.23 -1.33 34.97
N HIS A 1052 2.24 -2.16 34.71
CA HIS A 1052 2.13 -3.60 34.63
C HIS A 1052 3.39 -4.28 35.18
N THR A 1053 3.24 -5.43 35.83
CA THR A 1053 4.34 -6.26 36.33
C THR A 1053 3.95 -7.73 36.23
N GLY A 1054 4.93 -8.61 35.95
CA GLY A 1054 4.70 -10.05 35.83
C GLY A 1054 4.24 -10.47 34.44
N ASN A 1055 3.52 -11.60 34.37
CA ASN A 1055 2.95 -12.08 33.12
C ASN A 1055 1.70 -11.28 32.72
N ASN A 1056 1.36 -11.36 31.43
CA ASN A 1056 0.17 -10.75 30.86
C ASN A 1056 -0.90 -11.79 30.48
N VAL A 1057 -0.93 -12.94 31.17
CA VAL A 1057 -1.97 -13.95 30.95
C VAL A 1057 -3.35 -13.34 31.25
N GLY A 1058 -4.26 -13.44 30.28
CA GLY A 1058 -5.57 -12.79 30.35
C GLY A 1058 -5.52 -11.25 30.30
N GLY A 1059 -4.43 -10.67 29.81
CA GLY A 1059 -4.30 -9.27 29.45
C GLY A 1059 -3.47 -8.39 30.40
N LEU A 1060 -2.89 -7.35 29.83
CA LEU A 1060 -2.15 -6.28 30.49
C LEU A 1060 -3.06 -5.46 31.41
N LYS A 1061 -2.51 -5.06 32.57
CA LYS A 1061 -3.30 -4.51 33.70
C LYS A 1061 -3.40 -2.98 33.71
N GLY A 1062 -2.50 -2.28 33.03
CA GLY A 1062 -2.50 -0.83 32.91
C GLY A 1062 -2.02 -0.40 31.53
N ASP A 1063 -2.36 0.82 31.10
CA ASP A 1063 -2.01 1.32 29.77
C ASP A 1063 -0.54 1.75 29.67
N PHE A 1064 0.02 2.31 30.77
CA PHE A 1064 1.30 3.03 30.74
C PHE A 1064 2.27 2.63 31.84
N HIS A 1065 3.55 2.56 31.48
CA HIS A 1065 4.65 2.80 32.41
C HIS A 1065 4.97 4.31 32.41
N ARG A 1066 5.17 4.90 33.59
CA ARG A 1066 5.55 6.32 33.71
C ARG A 1066 7.02 6.45 34.06
N VAL A 1067 7.76 7.19 33.24
CA VAL A 1067 9.20 7.41 33.43
C VAL A 1067 9.42 8.83 33.91
N THR A 1068 10.27 9.01 34.91
CA THR A 1068 10.83 10.32 35.26
C THR A 1068 12.34 10.30 35.02
N LEU A 1069 12.81 11.24 34.23
CA LEU A 1069 14.20 11.38 33.81
C LEU A 1069 14.70 12.77 34.25
N THR A 1070 15.75 12.81 35.07
CA THR A 1070 16.27 14.05 35.66
C THR A 1070 17.60 14.44 35.02
N LEU A 1071 17.66 15.68 34.50
CA LEU A 1071 18.88 16.28 33.97
C LEU A 1071 19.91 16.45 35.09
N PRO A 1072 21.18 16.01 34.92
CA PRO A 1072 22.20 16.15 35.96
C PRO A 1072 22.42 17.62 36.36
N SER A 1073 22.76 17.87 37.63
CA SER A 1073 22.95 19.23 38.16
C SER A 1073 24.05 20.02 37.44
N TRP A 1074 25.03 19.34 36.85
CA TRP A 1074 26.12 19.92 36.08
C TRP A 1074 25.78 20.19 34.61
N GLN A 1075 24.65 19.69 34.10
CA GLN A 1075 24.25 19.82 32.70
C GLN A 1075 23.13 20.86 32.56
N THR A 1076 23.18 21.67 31.51
CA THR A 1076 22.07 22.52 31.08
C THR A 1076 21.79 22.29 29.60
N ILE A 1077 20.58 22.62 29.15
CA ILE A 1077 20.24 22.59 27.72
C ILE A 1077 19.86 24.01 27.31
N ALA A 1078 20.80 24.72 26.66
CA ALA A 1078 20.55 26.07 26.15
C ALA A 1078 19.42 26.07 25.10
N ASN A 1079 18.78 27.23 24.88
CA ASN A 1079 17.82 27.37 23.79
C ASN A 1079 18.52 27.11 22.44
N GLY A 1080 17.91 26.30 21.58
CA GLY A 1080 18.46 25.80 20.32
C GLY A 1080 19.42 24.61 20.47
N ALA A 1081 19.76 24.18 21.69
CA ALA A 1081 20.67 23.06 21.92
C ALA A 1081 19.92 21.74 22.17
N SER A 1082 20.65 20.62 22.07
CA SER A 1082 20.15 19.28 22.37
C SER A 1082 21.00 18.56 23.41
N ALA A 1083 20.38 17.63 24.14
CA ALA A 1083 21.06 16.63 24.96
C ALA A 1083 20.57 15.23 24.56
N GLU A 1084 21.45 14.22 24.67
CA GLU A 1084 21.12 12.84 24.32
C GLU A 1084 21.25 11.90 25.53
N VAL A 1085 20.31 10.95 25.63
CA VAL A 1085 20.32 9.88 26.63
C VAL A 1085 20.20 8.54 25.89
N ASN A 1086 21.15 7.64 26.11
CA ASN A 1086 21.09 6.28 25.59
C ASN A 1086 20.07 5.49 26.41
N LEU A 1087 18.95 5.10 25.81
CA LEU A 1087 17.91 4.30 26.46
C LEU A 1087 18.14 2.81 26.21
N SER A 1088 17.58 1.96 27.07
CA SER A 1088 17.51 0.51 26.86
C SER A 1088 16.19 -0.05 27.39
N TYR A 1089 15.49 -0.82 26.54
CA TYR A 1089 14.25 -1.54 26.87
C TYR A 1089 14.12 -2.81 26.02
N ARG A 1090 13.22 -3.74 26.39
CA ARG A 1090 13.32 -5.14 25.94
C ARG A 1090 12.32 -5.56 24.84
N LEU A 1091 11.13 -4.98 24.81
CA LEU A 1091 10.11 -5.20 23.76
C LEU A 1091 9.73 -3.86 23.09
N PRO A 1092 9.17 -3.88 21.87
CA PRO A 1092 8.83 -2.65 21.16
C PRO A 1092 7.84 -1.76 21.92
N ILE A 1093 8.01 -0.44 21.74
CA ILE A 1093 7.09 0.59 22.20
C ILE A 1093 6.79 1.53 21.02
N ALA A 1094 5.56 2.03 20.93
CA ALA A 1094 5.28 3.19 20.09
C ALA A 1094 5.91 4.45 20.70
N SER A 1095 5.96 5.55 19.95
CA SER A 1095 6.58 6.82 20.36
C SER A 1095 6.10 7.23 21.76
N PRO A 1096 7.00 7.37 22.75
CA PRO A 1096 6.62 7.79 24.09
C PRO A 1096 5.93 9.14 24.07
N SER A 1097 4.97 9.33 24.97
CA SER A 1097 4.05 10.46 24.92
C SER A 1097 3.77 11.09 26.27
N ASN A 1098 2.95 12.13 26.24
CA ASN A 1098 2.43 12.81 27.42
C ASN A 1098 3.58 13.41 28.25
N TRP A 1099 4.55 14.02 27.56
CA TRP A 1099 5.76 14.58 28.14
C TRP A 1099 5.44 15.81 28.98
N VAL A 1100 6.01 15.84 30.18
CA VAL A 1100 5.95 16.96 31.11
C VAL A 1100 7.38 17.36 31.47
N LEU A 1101 7.74 18.61 31.19
CA LEU A 1101 8.99 19.22 31.62
C LEU A 1101 8.74 20.06 32.88
N THR A 1102 9.47 19.81 33.95
CA THR A 1102 9.37 20.58 35.20
C THR A 1102 10.71 21.18 35.60
N PHE A 1103 10.74 22.50 35.82
CA PHE A 1103 11.87 23.23 36.41
C PHE A 1103 11.40 24.58 36.95
N GLY A 1104 12.14 25.16 37.90
CA GLY A 1104 11.80 26.47 38.48
C GLY A 1104 10.42 26.53 39.14
N GLY A 1105 9.93 25.39 39.68
CA GLY A 1105 8.60 25.29 40.30
C GLY A 1105 7.41 25.26 39.33
N LYS A 1106 7.66 25.18 38.02
CA LYS A 1106 6.62 25.11 36.98
C LYS A 1106 6.70 23.82 36.19
N SER A 1107 5.55 23.33 35.72
CA SER A 1107 5.43 22.15 34.85
C SER A 1107 4.77 22.54 33.53
N TYR A 1108 5.32 22.03 32.43
CA TYR A 1108 4.87 22.32 31.07
C TYR A 1108 4.61 21.02 30.32
N ALA A 1109 3.51 20.93 29.59
CA ALA A 1109 3.33 19.91 28.57
C ALA A 1109 4.19 20.24 27.33
N LEU A 1110 4.67 19.23 26.61
CA LEU A 1110 5.42 19.50 25.38
C LEU A 1110 4.48 19.72 24.19
N THR A 1111 4.77 20.73 23.37
CA THR A 1111 3.99 21.02 22.15
C THR A 1111 4.03 19.87 21.13
N GLN A 1112 5.06 19.02 21.16
CA GLN A 1112 5.17 17.84 20.27
C GLN A 1112 4.06 16.80 20.49
N ASP A 1113 3.43 16.78 21.67
CA ASP A 1113 2.34 15.83 21.96
C ASP A 1113 1.02 16.25 21.33
N TYR A 1114 0.97 17.44 20.70
CA TYR A 1114 -0.23 18.06 20.14
C TYR A 1114 -1.43 18.02 21.11
N PRO A 1115 -1.29 18.52 22.36
CA PRO A 1115 -2.39 18.52 23.32
C PRO A 1115 -3.56 19.38 22.83
N ARG A 1116 -4.78 18.97 23.15
CA ARG A 1116 -5.99 19.72 22.75
C ARG A 1116 -6.19 21.04 23.50
N SER A 1117 -5.55 21.23 24.65
CA SER A 1117 -5.72 22.40 25.52
C SER A 1117 -5.08 23.71 25.01
N LEU A 1118 -4.61 23.78 23.76
CA LEU A 1118 -3.96 24.97 23.21
C LEU A 1118 -4.97 26.07 22.82
N PRO A 1119 -4.86 27.29 23.36
CA PRO A 1119 -5.46 28.47 22.73
C PRO A 1119 -4.78 28.74 21.39
N ALA A 1120 -5.55 29.16 20.38
CA ALA A 1120 -5.12 29.35 19.00
C ALA A 1120 -4.01 30.41 18.74
N SER A 1121 -3.33 30.91 19.78
CA SER A 1121 -2.44 32.08 19.71
C SER A 1121 -0.96 31.83 20.04
N SER A 1122 -0.55 30.63 20.48
CA SER A 1122 0.86 30.41 20.91
C SER A 1122 1.82 29.95 19.80
N ALA A 1123 1.36 29.77 18.56
CA ALA A 1123 2.21 29.37 17.43
C ALA A 1123 2.80 30.55 16.63
N ARG A 1124 2.74 31.79 17.14
CA ARG A 1124 3.48 32.93 16.58
C ARG A 1124 4.54 33.42 17.55
N LYS A 1125 5.75 32.89 17.41
CA LYS A 1125 7.01 33.64 17.36
C LYS A 1125 8.15 32.72 16.97
#